data_AF-A0A841EZQ6-F1
#
_entry.id   AF-A0A841EZQ6-F1
#
_cell.length_a   1.000
_cell.length_b   1.000
_cell.length_c   1.000
_cell.angle_alpha   90.00
_cell.angle_beta   90.00
_cell.angle_gamma   90.00
#
_symmetry.space_group_name_H-M   'P 1'
#
loop_
_entity.id
_entity.type
_entity.pdbx_description
1 polymer ?
#
loop_
_entity_poly.entity_id
_entity_poly.type
_entity_poly.pdbx_seq_one_letter_code
_entity_poly.pdbx_strand_id
1 'polypeptide(L)'
;MDYIKPVITKTYEVEGIKNLHLKNFSGNIELIGHEENSIKVEVFATVRSVFTFFIIKDPLLEFDFDTHNLLMNVVDDTLMISSKPDYFNVYNWFNFQTTSFRIYLPATVNSYSKTYGGKVALKKLEGNHAFSTWGGDISAEQTKGNVEGKTMGGKIHLLECEGKINASTMGGNIFVAANKADINIDTKGGNMYIQNHEGEIHCSSWGGNIEAFNVNGFLECNTAGGNIYLKNVNGNIGASTKGGNIKAEVNEINQYAWFDTAGGNIKIALPLEQPMDLEASASRVYTPMFTDFSGYQTKQSIRGKLNGGGANVTIKTLAGKIDITNSIFSNTYQPNKPNTPKEVFQQNEEKKSPNFSKIKPPVANKPFDKNEHEFVLKPSYDIYFSVVFCLLVGYAFTCVIFFTLKISHLPIDFTNIYQNIFYLTLMSALASCAAIYVFLNFIENRIPIDWVKIFPLMGCSLLFGNLFHSTLIWQDIGNNLWELNKTAAFYFYFILPVLISWAYLFYWLKTRSITRKISEQEYQLLNLEKLKSKAQLDALEARINPHFLYNSLNSIAGLIHDKPDKAEEMTIQLSKLFRYTTGRTEENFHTLADELEIIKAYLTIEEVRFGHRLTYSIDCEESILEEKIPRFLLQPLVENAIKHGISKIASAGIISVKITEEEQNILIKIHDNGPDFGESFGGGFGLRSIKEKLKIVYGDKATIDIKNQPEKVVMILIMK
;
A
#
# COMPACT_ATOMS: atom_id res chain seq x y z
N MET A 1 17.97 -12.24 -13.86
CA MET A 1 18.52 -13.51 -14.38
C MET A 1 19.83 -13.28 -15.11
N ASP A 2 20.08 -12.09 -15.66
CA ASP A 2 21.17 -11.82 -16.62
C ASP A 2 22.61 -11.95 -16.07
N TYR A 3 22.78 -12.15 -14.77
CA TYR A 3 24.08 -12.28 -14.11
C TYR A 3 24.27 -13.61 -13.36
N ILE A 4 23.34 -14.56 -13.51
CA ILE A 4 23.37 -15.86 -12.84
C ILE A 4 23.42 -16.94 -13.92
N LYS A 5 24.29 -17.95 -13.79
CA LYS A 5 24.30 -19.09 -14.71
C LYS A 5 23.11 -20.01 -14.42
N PRO A 6 22.44 -20.59 -15.43
CA PRO A 6 21.38 -21.55 -15.21
C PRO A 6 21.92 -22.80 -14.52
N VAL A 7 21.18 -23.32 -13.55
CA VAL A 7 21.52 -24.54 -12.81
C VAL A 7 21.20 -25.78 -13.66
N ILE A 8 20.09 -25.73 -14.40
CA ILE A 8 19.71 -26.75 -15.39
C ILE A 8 19.42 -26.06 -16.71
N THR A 9 19.89 -26.68 -17.80
CA THR A 9 19.40 -26.41 -19.15
C THR A 9 18.93 -27.73 -19.75
N LYS A 10 17.66 -27.79 -20.17
CA LYS A 10 17.10 -28.92 -20.93
C LYS A 10 16.55 -28.43 -22.26
N THR A 11 16.74 -29.22 -23.30
CA THR A 11 16.18 -28.96 -24.62
C THR A 11 15.27 -30.11 -25.01
N TYR A 12 14.10 -29.79 -25.53
CA TYR A 12 13.10 -30.75 -26.03
C TYR A 12 12.88 -30.48 -27.52
N GLU A 13 12.79 -31.52 -28.34
CA GLU A 13 12.34 -31.36 -29.72
C GLU A 13 10.81 -31.15 -29.76
N VAL A 14 10.34 -30.31 -30.69
CA VAL A 14 8.95 -29.85 -30.74
C VAL A 14 8.00 -30.87 -31.37
N GLU A 15 8.49 -32.03 -31.82
CA GLU A 15 7.66 -33.05 -32.47
C GLU A 15 6.48 -33.50 -31.57
N GLY A 16 5.28 -32.97 -31.89
CA GLY A 16 4.03 -33.26 -31.19
C GLY A 16 3.67 -32.31 -30.04
N ILE A 17 4.57 -31.44 -29.58
CA ILE A 17 4.31 -30.53 -28.44
C ILE A 17 3.65 -29.24 -28.95
N LYS A 18 2.44 -28.96 -28.47
CA LYS A 18 1.65 -27.75 -28.79
C LYS A 18 1.47 -26.81 -27.60
N ASN A 19 1.61 -27.32 -26.37
CA ASN A 19 1.31 -26.56 -25.16
C ASN A 19 2.43 -26.68 -24.13
N LEU A 20 2.71 -25.58 -23.42
CA LEU A 20 3.59 -25.52 -22.26
C LEU A 20 2.78 -25.18 -21.02
N HIS A 21 2.80 -26.03 -20.00
CA HIS A 21 2.10 -25.81 -18.73
C HIS A 21 3.09 -25.63 -17.57
N LEU A 22 3.10 -24.45 -16.96
CA LEU A 22 3.87 -24.16 -15.74
C LEU A 22 2.95 -24.02 -14.52
N LYS A 23 3.18 -24.83 -13.48
CA LYS A 23 2.38 -24.78 -12.24
C LYS A 23 3.24 -24.84 -10.96
N ASN A 24 2.82 -24.07 -9.95
CA ASN A 24 3.32 -24.09 -8.57
C ASN A 24 4.75 -23.57 -8.38
N PHE A 25 5.06 -22.36 -8.87
CA PHE A 25 6.37 -21.74 -8.71
C PHE A 25 6.31 -20.39 -7.97
N SER A 26 7.39 -20.05 -7.25
CA SER A 26 7.62 -18.80 -6.52
C SER A 26 8.90 -18.11 -7.05
N GLY A 27 8.88 -17.68 -8.31
CA GLY A 27 10.00 -17.01 -8.96
C GLY A 27 9.63 -16.41 -10.32
N ASN A 28 10.59 -15.74 -10.94
CA ASN A 28 10.35 -15.04 -12.20
C ASN A 28 10.25 -16.04 -13.36
N ILE A 29 9.35 -15.76 -14.30
CA ILE A 29 9.17 -16.54 -15.53
C ILE A 29 9.43 -15.60 -16.70
N GLU A 30 10.39 -15.95 -17.56
CA GLU A 30 10.70 -15.26 -18.79
C GLU A 30 10.49 -16.24 -19.95
N LEU A 31 9.50 -15.98 -20.80
CA LEU A 31 9.22 -16.74 -22.01
C LEU A 31 9.69 -15.92 -23.21
N ILE A 32 10.51 -16.51 -24.07
CA ILE A 32 11.17 -15.84 -25.19
C ILE A 32 10.87 -16.61 -26.47
N GLY A 33 10.36 -15.95 -27.50
CA GLY A 33 10.21 -16.56 -28.81
C GLY A 33 11.55 -16.73 -29.51
N HIS A 34 11.76 -17.88 -30.15
CA HIS A 34 12.91 -18.13 -31.03
C HIS A 34 12.50 -18.91 -32.29
N GLU A 35 13.36 -18.89 -33.31
CA GLU A 35 13.10 -19.53 -34.61
C GLU A 35 13.44 -21.03 -34.64
N GLU A 36 14.14 -21.53 -33.62
CA GLU A 36 14.50 -22.94 -33.54
C GLU A 36 13.28 -23.80 -33.24
N ASN A 37 13.15 -24.96 -33.89
CA ASN A 37 12.08 -25.92 -33.64
C ASN A 37 12.39 -26.80 -32.40
N SER A 38 12.79 -26.18 -31.30
CA SER A 38 13.07 -26.84 -30.03
C SER A 38 12.50 -26.02 -28.87
N ILE A 39 12.27 -26.61 -27.71
CA ILE A 39 11.93 -25.88 -26.48
C ILE A 39 13.14 -25.95 -25.56
N LYS A 40 13.75 -24.80 -25.26
CA LYS A 40 14.89 -24.72 -24.35
C LYS A 40 14.45 -24.17 -23.00
N VAL A 41 14.61 -24.95 -21.94
CA VAL A 41 14.24 -24.60 -20.56
C VAL A 41 15.52 -24.37 -19.74
N GLU A 42 15.73 -23.13 -19.30
CA GLU A 42 16.78 -22.73 -18.36
C GLU A 42 16.17 -22.50 -16.97
N VAL A 43 16.66 -23.23 -15.98
CA VAL A 43 16.22 -23.15 -14.58
C VAL A 43 17.27 -22.42 -13.76
N PHE A 44 16.83 -21.37 -13.08
CA PHE A 44 17.64 -20.62 -12.11
C PHE A 44 17.04 -20.85 -10.73
N ALA A 45 17.80 -21.52 -9.87
CA ALA A 45 17.40 -21.70 -8.49
C ALA A 45 18.30 -20.87 -7.57
N THR A 46 17.70 -20.22 -6.57
CA THR A 46 18.46 -19.59 -5.49
C THR A 46 17.91 -20.06 -4.17
N VAL A 47 18.80 -20.60 -3.33
CA VAL A 47 18.48 -21.00 -1.96
C VAL A 47 18.67 -19.79 -1.06
N ARG A 48 17.61 -19.35 -0.36
CA ARG A 48 17.74 -18.45 0.78
C ARG A 48 17.54 -19.26 2.06
N SER A 49 18.60 -19.41 2.84
CA SER A 49 18.55 -19.95 4.20
C SER A 49 18.52 -18.80 5.20
N VAL A 50 17.80 -18.98 6.32
CA VAL A 50 17.78 -18.02 7.44
C VAL A 50 19.20 -17.83 8.04
N PHE A 51 20.10 -18.79 7.87
CA PHE A 51 21.50 -18.68 8.32
C PHE A 51 22.36 -17.74 7.46
N THR A 52 21.95 -17.40 6.23
CA THR A 52 22.69 -16.51 5.32
C THR A 52 22.24 -15.04 5.40
N PHE A 53 21.39 -14.67 6.36
CA PHE A 53 20.90 -13.29 6.51
C PHE A 53 22.02 -12.25 6.73
N PHE A 54 23.23 -12.68 7.08
CA PHE A 54 24.38 -11.81 7.38
C PHE A 54 25.58 -11.94 6.42
N ILE A 55 25.53 -12.79 5.39
CA ILE A 55 26.67 -12.97 4.47
C ILE A 55 26.19 -12.95 3.02
N ILE A 56 26.97 -12.26 2.20
CA ILE A 56 26.86 -12.06 0.75
C ILE A 56 26.35 -13.33 0.03
N LYS A 57 25.50 -13.12 -0.99
CA LYS A 57 25.02 -14.11 -1.96
C LYS A 57 26.10 -15.17 -2.24
N ASP A 58 25.91 -16.39 -1.77
CA ASP A 58 26.77 -17.51 -2.13
C ASP A 58 26.10 -18.32 -3.25
N PRO A 59 26.61 -18.29 -4.49
CA PRO A 59 26.05 -19.03 -5.61
C PRO A 59 26.37 -20.55 -5.57
N LEU A 60 26.99 -21.06 -4.50
CA LEU A 60 27.54 -22.43 -4.42
C LEU A 60 26.81 -23.40 -3.49
N LEU A 61 25.64 -23.05 -2.93
CA LEU A 61 24.77 -24.05 -2.32
C LEU A 61 24.19 -24.93 -3.44
N GLU A 62 24.74 -26.13 -3.61
CA GLU A 62 24.22 -27.15 -4.52
C GLU A 62 22.72 -27.32 -4.27
N PHE A 63 21.95 -27.09 -5.32
CA PHE A 63 20.50 -27.24 -5.30
C PHE A 63 20.17 -28.72 -5.15
N ASP A 64 19.60 -29.11 -4.02
CA ASP A 64 19.14 -30.48 -3.78
C ASP A 64 17.83 -30.73 -4.53
N PHE A 65 17.95 -31.31 -5.73
CA PHE A 65 16.84 -31.60 -6.64
C PHE A 65 15.82 -32.61 -6.08
N ASP A 66 16.23 -33.45 -5.12
CA ASP A 66 15.34 -34.46 -4.54
C ASP A 66 14.30 -33.85 -3.58
N THR A 67 14.57 -32.67 -3.02
CA THR A 67 13.71 -32.05 -1.99
C THR A 67 12.45 -31.36 -2.53
N HIS A 68 12.39 -31.00 -3.82
CA HIS A 68 11.27 -30.23 -4.38
C HIS A 68 10.55 -30.89 -5.58
N ASN A 69 10.98 -32.08 -5.99
CA ASN A 69 10.30 -32.87 -7.03
C ASN A 69 9.92 -32.01 -8.26
N LEU A 70 10.90 -31.33 -8.88
CA LEU A 70 10.70 -30.61 -10.13
C LEU A 70 10.41 -31.63 -11.23
N LEU A 71 9.14 -31.77 -11.60
CA LEU A 71 8.68 -32.69 -12.65
C LEU A 71 8.62 -31.94 -13.97
N MET A 72 9.36 -32.44 -14.96
CA MET A 72 9.36 -31.94 -16.34
C MET A 72 9.10 -33.12 -17.28
N ASN A 73 7.82 -33.36 -17.57
CA ASN A 73 7.40 -34.50 -18.37
C ASN A 73 6.56 -34.01 -19.55
N VAL A 74 6.71 -34.65 -20.71
CA VAL A 74 5.82 -34.48 -21.84
C VAL A 74 4.67 -35.46 -21.66
N VAL A 75 3.44 -34.96 -21.62
CA VAL A 75 2.21 -35.75 -21.56
C VAL A 75 1.38 -35.37 -22.78
N ASP A 76 1.14 -36.34 -23.66
CA ASP A 76 0.47 -36.14 -24.95
C ASP A 76 1.13 -35.02 -25.79
N ASP A 77 0.45 -33.90 -25.98
CA ASP A 77 0.92 -32.72 -26.73
C ASP A 77 1.42 -31.58 -25.82
N THR A 78 1.60 -31.85 -24.53
CA THR A 78 1.84 -30.82 -23.53
C THR A 78 3.12 -31.08 -22.74
N LEU A 79 4.05 -30.12 -22.75
CA LEU A 79 5.19 -30.09 -21.84
C LEU A 79 4.73 -29.55 -20.49
N MET A 80 4.67 -30.43 -19.49
CA MET A 80 4.25 -30.07 -18.13
C MET A 80 5.47 -29.88 -17.23
N ILE A 81 5.62 -28.66 -16.73
CA ILE A 81 6.63 -28.26 -15.74
C ILE A 81 5.90 -27.91 -14.44
N SER A 82 6.07 -28.76 -13.42
CA SER A 82 5.41 -28.55 -12.12
C SER A 82 6.34 -28.85 -10.96
N SER A 83 6.28 -28.04 -9.91
CA SER A 83 6.81 -28.41 -8.60
C SER A 83 5.71 -29.14 -7.82
N LYS A 84 6.02 -30.27 -7.17
CA LYS A 84 5.08 -30.81 -6.16
C LYS A 84 5.04 -29.83 -4.98
N PRO A 85 3.84 -29.39 -4.53
CA PRO A 85 3.74 -28.77 -3.22
C PRO A 85 3.80 -29.91 -2.20
N ASP A 86 4.94 -30.11 -1.55
CA ASP A 86 4.89 -30.85 -0.29
C ASP A 86 4.13 -29.97 0.70
N TYR A 87 3.02 -30.52 1.21
CA TYR A 87 2.14 -29.86 2.16
C TYR A 87 2.96 -29.29 3.33
N PHE A 88 2.65 -28.04 3.65
CA PHE A 88 2.96 -27.27 4.85
C PHE A 88 3.70 -28.05 5.97
N ASN A 89 5.03 -28.13 5.86
CA ASN A 89 5.91 -28.52 6.95
C ASN A 89 6.57 -27.26 7.50
N VAL A 90 6.48 -27.02 8.81
CA VAL A 90 7.00 -25.82 9.49
C VAL A 90 8.50 -25.60 9.19
N TYR A 91 9.25 -26.66 8.90
CA TYR A 91 10.65 -26.60 8.46
C TYR A 91 10.86 -26.07 7.03
N ASN A 92 10.00 -26.42 6.07
CA ASN A 92 10.11 -25.96 4.68
C ASN A 92 9.68 -24.50 4.49
N TRP A 93 8.92 -23.94 5.45
CA TRP A 93 8.61 -22.51 5.48
C TRP A 93 9.84 -21.63 5.77
N PHE A 94 10.89 -22.16 6.40
CA PHE A 94 12.10 -21.40 6.72
C PHE A 94 13.15 -21.39 5.58
N ASN A 95 13.02 -22.26 4.57
CA ASN A 95 13.93 -22.31 3.43
C ASN A 95 13.18 -21.91 2.15
N PHE A 96 13.03 -20.61 1.91
CA PHE A 96 12.43 -20.13 0.66
C PHE A 96 13.44 -20.25 -0.49
N GLN A 97 13.35 -21.36 -1.22
CA GLN A 97 14.01 -21.49 -2.51
C GLN A 97 13.11 -20.86 -3.58
N THR A 98 13.64 -19.88 -4.31
CA THR A 98 12.92 -19.27 -5.44
C THR A 98 13.42 -19.91 -6.71
N THR A 99 12.53 -20.59 -7.44
CA THR A 99 12.83 -21.18 -8.74
C THR A 99 12.31 -20.28 -9.83
N SER A 100 13.21 -19.83 -10.70
CA SER A 100 12.95 -18.89 -11.77
C SER A 100 13.28 -19.56 -13.10
N PHE A 101 12.50 -19.28 -14.14
CA PHE A 101 12.59 -19.97 -15.43
C PHE A 101 12.83 -18.97 -16.56
N ARG A 102 13.74 -19.30 -17.46
CA ARG A 102 13.82 -18.72 -18.80
C ARG A 102 13.56 -19.81 -19.81
N ILE A 103 12.52 -19.66 -20.62
CA ILE A 103 12.09 -20.68 -21.57
C ILE A 103 12.03 -20.08 -22.95
N TYR A 104 12.74 -20.69 -23.88
CA TYR A 104 12.68 -20.35 -25.29
C TYR A 104 11.65 -21.24 -25.97
N LEU A 105 10.71 -20.62 -26.68
CA LEU A 105 9.57 -21.29 -27.30
C LEU A 105 9.49 -20.96 -28.80
N PRO A 106 9.19 -21.93 -29.66
CA PRO A 106 8.84 -21.65 -31.05
C PRO A 106 7.44 -21.04 -31.14
N ALA A 107 7.15 -20.38 -32.27
CA ALA A 107 5.85 -19.76 -32.57
C ALA A 107 4.66 -20.74 -32.56
N THR A 108 4.92 -22.05 -32.65
CA THR A 108 3.88 -23.10 -32.69
C THR A 108 3.36 -23.52 -31.32
N VAL A 109 3.98 -23.04 -30.23
CA VAL A 109 3.71 -23.53 -28.87
C VAL A 109 2.99 -22.48 -28.02
N ASN A 110 1.78 -22.84 -27.56
CA ASN A 110 1.02 -22.04 -26.60
C ASN A 110 1.58 -22.21 -25.18
N SER A 111 1.36 -21.23 -24.30
CA SER A 111 1.85 -21.32 -22.92
C SER A 111 0.81 -20.94 -21.88
N TYR A 112 0.68 -21.76 -20.84
CA TYR A 112 -0.21 -21.54 -19.71
C TYR A 112 0.61 -21.58 -18.42
N SER A 113 0.60 -20.50 -17.64
CA SER A 113 1.40 -20.44 -16.40
C SER A 113 0.62 -19.92 -15.20
N LYS A 114 0.86 -20.54 -14.04
CA LYS A 114 0.33 -20.11 -12.76
C LYS A 114 1.42 -20.09 -11.70
N THR A 115 1.69 -18.91 -11.17
CA THR A 115 2.73 -18.68 -10.15
C THR A 115 2.14 -18.01 -8.90
N TYR A 116 2.71 -18.32 -7.74
CA TYR A 116 2.36 -17.67 -6.47
C TYR A 116 3.09 -16.33 -6.28
N GLY A 117 4.12 -16.04 -7.08
CA GLY A 117 4.82 -14.77 -7.03
C GLY A 117 6.06 -14.74 -7.94
N GLY A 118 6.39 -13.56 -8.46
CA GLY A 118 7.47 -13.33 -9.41
C GLY A 118 6.99 -12.57 -10.65
N LYS A 119 7.93 -11.91 -11.34
CA LYS A 119 7.68 -11.22 -12.61
C LYS A 119 7.43 -12.24 -13.72
N VAL A 120 6.40 -12.03 -14.54
CA VAL A 120 6.15 -12.77 -15.77
C VAL A 120 6.49 -11.88 -16.96
N ALA A 121 7.43 -12.31 -17.80
CA ALA A 121 7.85 -11.59 -18.99
C ALA A 121 7.65 -12.45 -20.24
N LEU A 122 6.95 -11.91 -21.24
CA LEU A 122 6.76 -12.46 -22.57
C LEU A 122 7.54 -11.58 -23.54
N LYS A 123 8.41 -12.17 -24.37
CA LYS A 123 9.22 -11.44 -25.35
C LYS A 123 9.19 -12.14 -26.69
N LYS A 124 8.78 -11.44 -27.76
CA LYS A 124 8.83 -11.94 -29.14
C LYS A 124 8.08 -13.26 -29.37
N LEU A 125 7.02 -13.51 -28.59
CA LEU A 125 6.26 -14.76 -28.66
C LEU A 125 5.13 -14.66 -29.66
N GLU A 126 4.75 -15.80 -30.23
CA GLU A 126 3.57 -15.93 -31.08
C GLU A 126 2.65 -17.03 -30.57
N GLY A 127 1.34 -16.83 -30.68
CA GLY A 127 0.33 -17.83 -30.33
C GLY A 127 -0.58 -17.42 -29.16
N ASN A 128 -1.06 -18.39 -28.38
CA ASN A 128 -1.93 -18.15 -27.24
C ASN A 128 -1.17 -18.32 -25.92
N HIS A 129 -1.17 -17.28 -25.09
CA HIS A 129 -0.44 -17.26 -23.84
C HIS A 129 -1.34 -16.78 -22.69
N ALA A 130 -1.53 -17.61 -21.67
CA ALA A 130 -2.31 -17.27 -20.50
C ALA A 130 -1.48 -17.39 -19.22
N PHE A 131 -1.57 -16.40 -18.34
CA PHE A 131 -0.76 -16.38 -17.12
C PHE A 131 -1.47 -15.70 -15.94
N SER A 132 -1.22 -16.24 -14.75
CA SER A 132 -1.72 -15.68 -13.49
C SER A 132 -0.64 -15.68 -12.41
N THR A 133 -0.49 -14.55 -11.73
CA THR A 133 0.42 -14.37 -10.59
C THR A 133 -0.29 -13.71 -9.40
N TRP A 134 0.03 -14.12 -8.18
CA TRP A 134 -0.46 -13.43 -6.98
C TRP A 134 0.35 -12.17 -6.66
N GLY A 135 1.61 -12.08 -7.08
CA GLY A 135 2.45 -10.91 -6.86
C GLY A 135 3.58 -10.80 -7.88
N GLY A 136 3.87 -9.60 -8.36
CA GLY A 136 4.88 -9.36 -9.39
C GLY A 136 4.30 -8.85 -10.70
N ASP A 137 5.17 -8.17 -11.46
CA ASP A 137 4.79 -7.47 -12.69
C ASP A 137 4.57 -8.43 -13.85
N ILE A 138 3.70 -8.04 -14.77
CA ILE A 138 3.49 -8.68 -16.05
C ILE A 138 4.08 -7.75 -17.11
N SER A 139 4.89 -8.30 -18.02
CA SER A 139 5.33 -7.57 -19.21
C SER A 139 5.19 -8.42 -20.45
N ALA A 140 4.56 -7.90 -21.50
CA ALA A 140 4.58 -8.46 -22.85
C ALA A 140 5.22 -7.45 -23.81
N GLU A 141 6.22 -7.91 -24.55
CA GLU A 141 7.02 -7.11 -25.47
C GLU A 141 7.14 -7.82 -26.82
N GLN A 142 6.73 -7.16 -27.90
CA GLN A 142 6.81 -7.71 -29.27
C GLN A 142 6.06 -9.05 -29.42
N THR A 143 5.01 -9.26 -28.63
CA THR A 143 4.25 -10.52 -28.63
C THR A 143 3.05 -10.44 -29.58
N LYS A 144 2.83 -11.49 -30.37
CA LYS A 144 1.73 -11.59 -31.35
C LYS A 144 0.76 -12.71 -30.99
N GLY A 145 -0.55 -12.45 -31.07
CA GLY A 145 -1.58 -13.46 -30.84
C GLY A 145 -2.47 -13.15 -29.65
N ASN A 146 -2.93 -14.16 -28.92
CA ASN A 146 -3.84 -13.98 -27.78
C ASN A 146 -3.07 -14.01 -26.46
N VAL A 147 -3.22 -12.97 -25.64
CA VAL A 147 -2.51 -12.83 -24.37
C VAL A 147 -3.50 -12.59 -23.24
N GLU A 148 -3.58 -13.51 -22.28
CA GLU A 148 -4.42 -13.38 -21.09
C GLU A 148 -3.56 -13.27 -19.82
N GLY A 149 -3.68 -12.16 -19.09
CA GLY A 149 -2.80 -11.87 -17.95
C GLY A 149 -3.53 -11.40 -16.69
N LYS A 150 -3.24 -11.99 -15.53
CA LYS A 150 -3.80 -11.53 -14.24
C LYS A 150 -2.74 -11.42 -13.15
N THR A 151 -2.70 -10.28 -12.45
CA THR A 151 -1.88 -10.06 -11.24
C THR A 151 -2.70 -9.42 -10.12
N MET A 152 -2.35 -9.59 -8.85
CA MET A 152 -3.09 -8.88 -7.77
C MET A 152 -2.51 -7.48 -7.53
N GLY A 153 -1.20 -7.33 -7.48
CA GLY A 153 -0.55 -6.05 -7.12
C GLY A 153 0.53 -5.55 -8.08
N GLY A 154 0.91 -6.35 -9.08
CA GLY A 154 1.97 -6.00 -10.02
C GLY A 154 1.50 -5.01 -11.10
N LYS A 155 2.46 -4.30 -11.67
CA LYS A 155 2.27 -3.47 -12.87
C LYS A 155 2.11 -4.36 -14.10
N ILE A 156 1.41 -3.85 -15.10
CA ILE A 156 1.27 -4.50 -16.39
C ILE A 156 1.89 -3.60 -17.45
N HIS A 157 2.80 -4.15 -18.26
CA HIS A 157 3.46 -3.45 -19.36
C HIS A 157 3.19 -4.18 -20.67
N LEU A 158 2.58 -3.52 -21.64
CA LEU A 158 2.30 -4.03 -22.98
C LEU A 158 3.01 -3.13 -24.00
N LEU A 159 4.01 -3.67 -24.71
CA LEU A 159 4.84 -2.93 -25.64
C LEU A 159 4.92 -3.64 -26.99
N GLU A 160 4.60 -2.93 -28.07
CA GLU A 160 4.74 -3.46 -29.44
C GLU A 160 4.02 -4.81 -29.69
N CYS A 161 2.91 -5.05 -29.01
CA CYS A 161 2.14 -6.28 -29.16
C CYS A 161 1.11 -6.18 -30.31
N GLU A 162 0.79 -7.35 -30.88
CA GLU A 162 -0.22 -7.52 -31.93
C GLU A 162 -1.21 -8.63 -31.55
N GLY A 163 -2.48 -8.54 -31.99
CA GLY A 163 -3.49 -9.57 -31.74
C GLY A 163 -4.51 -9.17 -30.67
N LYS A 164 -4.86 -10.08 -29.74
CA LYS A 164 -5.87 -9.84 -28.70
C LYS A 164 -5.26 -9.94 -27.31
N ILE A 165 -5.53 -8.98 -26.43
CA ILE A 165 -4.91 -8.92 -25.11
C ILE A 165 -5.96 -8.64 -24.05
N ASN A 166 -6.10 -9.53 -23.08
CA ASN A 166 -6.94 -9.36 -21.90
C ASN A 166 -6.05 -9.34 -20.65
N ALA A 167 -5.87 -8.19 -20.00
CA ALA A 167 -4.97 -8.08 -18.85
C ALA A 167 -5.57 -7.30 -17.68
N SER A 168 -5.47 -7.84 -16.45
CA SER A 168 -6.06 -7.18 -15.27
C SER A 168 -5.16 -7.22 -14.03
N THR A 169 -5.24 -6.16 -13.22
CA THR A 169 -4.57 -6.04 -11.91
C THR A 169 -5.51 -5.51 -10.83
N MET A 170 -5.30 -5.78 -9.53
CA MET A 170 -6.13 -5.11 -8.51
C MET A 170 -5.57 -3.72 -8.17
N GLY A 171 -4.26 -3.58 -7.98
CA GLY A 171 -3.66 -2.31 -7.52
C GLY A 171 -2.60 -1.70 -8.44
N GLY A 172 -2.10 -2.45 -9.43
CA GLY A 172 -0.98 -2.00 -10.25
C GLY A 172 -1.38 -1.01 -11.35
N ASN A 173 -0.41 -0.22 -11.80
CA ASN A 173 -0.55 0.61 -12.98
C ASN A 173 -0.43 -0.25 -14.25
N ILE A 174 -1.15 0.15 -15.29
CA ILE A 174 -1.09 -0.48 -16.61
C ILE A 174 -0.49 0.50 -17.61
N PHE A 175 0.51 0.04 -18.37
CA PHE A 175 1.21 0.80 -19.39
C PHE A 175 1.06 0.09 -20.73
N VAL A 176 0.54 0.81 -21.72
CA VAL A 176 0.33 0.33 -23.09
C VAL A 176 1.06 1.28 -24.03
N ALA A 177 2.03 0.78 -24.78
CA ALA A 177 2.83 1.60 -25.70
C ALA A 177 3.05 0.93 -27.07
N ALA A 178 2.83 1.66 -28.15
CA ALA A 178 3.16 1.23 -29.52
C ALA A 178 2.49 -0.09 -29.96
N ASN A 179 1.27 -0.38 -29.50
CA ASN A 179 0.59 -1.66 -29.77
C ASN A 179 -0.37 -1.56 -30.96
N LYS A 180 -0.47 -2.65 -31.74
CA LYS A 180 -1.45 -2.82 -32.83
C LYS A 180 -2.35 -4.04 -32.56
N ALA A 181 -3.28 -3.89 -31.62
CA ALA A 181 -3.99 -5.02 -31.00
C ALA A 181 -5.40 -4.62 -30.51
N ASP A 182 -6.25 -5.61 -30.25
CA ASP A 182 -7.49 -5.44 -29.50
C ASP A 182 -7.20 -5.68 -28.02
N ILE A 183 -7.28 -4.66 -27.19
CA ILE A 183 -6.83 -4.66 -25.79
C ILE A 183 -8.02 -4.43 -24.85
N ASN A 184 -8.19 -5.32 -23.87
CA ASN A 184 -9.09 -5.13 -22.75
C ASN A 184 -8.29 -5.15 -21.45
N ILE A 185 -8.29 -4.03 -20.73
CA ILE A 185 -7.48 -3.84 -19.52
C ILE A 185 -8.27 -3.29 -18.35
N ASP A 186 -8.06 -3.88 -17.17
CA ASP A 186 -8.80 -3.51 -15.95
C ASP A 186 -7.90 -3.35 -14.72
N THR A 187 -8.16 -2.33 -13.92
CA THR A 187 -7.53 -2.15 -12.59
C THR A 187 -8.54 -1.70 -11.54
N LYS A 188 -8.36 -2.02 -10.25
CA LYS A 188 -9.21 -1.43 -9.20
C LYS A 188 -8.64 -0.07 -8.76
N GLY A 189 -7.36 0.00 -8.42
CA GLY A 189 -6.74 1.21 -7.86
C GLY A 189 -5.71 1.92 -8.72
N GLY A 190 -5.19 1.27 -9.76
CA GLY A 190 -4.06 1.79 -10.53
C GLY A 190 -4.43 2.81 -11.62
N ASN A 191 -3.42 3.58 -12.04
CA ASN A 191 -3.52 4.45 -13.22
C ASN A 191 -3.25 3.66 -14.49
N MET A 192 -3.81 4.14 -15.60
CA MET A 192 -3.57 3.59 -16.94
C MET A 192 -2.96 4.64 -17.84
N TYR A 193 -1.91 4.24 -18.55
CA TYR A 193 -1.19 5.10 -19.51
C TYR A 193 -1.14 4.38 -20.85
N ILE A 194 -1.80 4.95 -21.85
CA ILE A 194 -1.91 4.42 -23.21
C ILE A 194 -1.23 5.41 -24.14
N GLN A 195 -0.28 4.93 -24.95
CA GLN A 195 0.46 5.76 -25.89
C GLN A 195 0.66 5.05 -27.23
N ASN A 196 0.38 5.75 -28.33
CA ASN A 196 0.59 5.27 -29.69
C ASN A 196 -0.07 3.89 -29.92
N HIS A 197 -1.39 3.83 -29.80
CA HIS A 197 -2.13 2.58 -29.96
C HIS A 197 -2.96 2.59 -31.24
N GLU A 198 -2.96 1.48 -31.97
CA GLU A 198 -3.80 1.24 -33.15
C GLU A 198 -4.66 -0.02 -32.92
N GLY A 199 -5.99 0.11 -33.01
CA GLY A 199 -6.91 -1.01 -32.75
C GLY A 199 -8.04 -0.65 -31.77
N GLU A 200 -8.66 -1.67 -31.19
CA GLU A 200 -9.69 -1.50 -30.17
C GLU A 200 -9.08 -1.54 -28.76
N ILE A 201 -9.40 -0.57 -27.90
CA ILE A 201 -8.99 -0.60 -26.50
C ILE A 201 -10.14 -0.26 -25.56
N HIS A 202 -10.45 -1.21 -24.69
CA HIS A 202 -11.35 -1.03 -23.55
C HIS A 202 -10.51 -0.97 -22.28
N CYS A 203 -10.74 0.05 -21.47
CA CYS A 203 -9.99 0.23 -20.24
C CYS A 203 -10.86 0.71 -19.08
N SER A 204 -10.75 0.06 -17.92
CA SER A 204 -11.56 0.42 -16.75
C SER A 204 -10.80 0.47 -15.42
N SER A 205 -11.04 1.52 -14.63
CA SER A 205 -10.47 1.72 -13.28
C SER A 205 -11.55 2.02 -12.24
N TRP A 206 -11.37 1.70 -10.96
CA TRP A 206 -12.30 2.19 -9.92
C TRP A 206 -11.86 3.56 -9.39
N GLY A 207 -10.56 3.76 -9.12
CA GLY A 207 -10.07 5.01 -8.52
C GLY A 207 -8.96 5.73 -9.29
N GLY A 208 -8.30 5.07 -10.24
CA GLY A 208 -7.15 5.62 -10.93
C GLY A 208 -7.50 6.51 -12.13
N ASN A 209 -6.54 7.34 -12.51
CA ASN A 209 -6.62 8.18 -13.70
C ASN A 209 -6.33 7.34 -14.96
N ILE A 210 -6.96 7.74 -16.06
CA ILE A 210 -6.72 7.15 -17.38
C ILE A 210 -6.16 8.25 -18.28
N GLU A 211 -4.98 8.01 -18.83
CA GLU A 211 -4.31 8.90 -19.77
C GLU A 211 -4.08 8.17 -21.08
N ALA A 212 -4.57 8.72 -22.19
CA ALA A 212 -4.42 8.15 -23.51
C ALA A 212 -3.92 9.19 -24.52
N PHE A 213 -2.83 8.86 -25.22
CA PHE A 213 -2.14 9.73 -26.16
C PHE A 213 -1.96 9.02 -27.50
N ASN A 214 -2.34 9.68 -28.60
CA ASN A 214 -2.20 9.16 -29.96
C ASN A 214 -2.86 7.76 -30.10
N VAL A 215 -4.17 7.70 -29.95
CA VAL A 215 -4.95 6.46 -30.08
C VAL A 215 -5.77 6.51 -31.36
N ASN A 216 -5.62 5.50 -32.21
CA ASN A 216 -6.33 5.36 -33.48
C ASN A 216 -7.19 4.09 -33.47
N GLY A 217 -8.50 4.23 -33.62
CA GLY A 217 -9.44 3.10 -33.65
C GLY A 217 -10.59 3.27 -32.68
N PHE A 218 -10.91 2.22 -31.92
CA PHE A 218 -11.96 2.25 -30.91
C PHE A 218 -11.32 2.46 -29.53
N LEU A 219 -11.76 3.47 -28.79
CA LEU A 219 -11.33 3.73 -27.42
C LEU A 219 -12.54 3.84 -26.51
N GLU A 220 -12.63 2.96 -25.52
CA GLU A 220 -13.58 3.09 -24.42
C GLU A 220 -12.85 3.09 -23.08
N CYS A 221 -13.01 4.17 -22.31
CA CYS A 221 -12.35 4.35 -21.01
C CYS A 221 -13.33 4.74 -19.90
N ASN A 222 -13.32 4.00 -18.80
CA ASN A 222 -14.27 4.17 -17.70
C ASN A 222 -13.55 4.25 -16.34
N THR A 223 -13.87 5.23 -15.49
CA THR A 223 -13.36 5.27 -14.10
C THR A 223 -14.40 5.75 -13.08
N ALA A 224 -14.40 5.23 -11.84
CA ALA A 224 -15.40 5.71 -10.88
C ALA A 224 -14.99 7.05 -10.23
N GLY A 225 -13.72 7.20 -9.84
CA GLY A 225 -13.23 8.40 -9.16
C GLY A 225 -12.15 9.20 -9.89
N GLY A 226 -11.45 8.59 -10.86
CA GLY A 226 -10.30 9.21 -11.52
C GLY A 226 -10.67 10.22 -12.60
N ASN A 227 -9.68 11.02 -13.01
CA ASN A 227 -9.79 11.87 -14.19
C ASN A 227 -9.45 11.08 -15.46
N ILE A 228 -10.05 11.48 -16.58
CA ILE A 228 -9.74 10.94 -17.90
C ILE A 228 -9.09 12.06 -18.72
N TYR A 229 -7.88 11.79 -19.22
CA TYR A 229 -7.17 12.69 -20.11
C TYR A 229 -6.87 12.02 -21.44
N LEU A 230 -7.48 12.53 -22.51
CA LEU A 230 -7.33 12.04 -23.87
C LEU A 230 -6.66 13.10 -24.73
N LYS A 231 -5.69 12.70 -25.55
CA LYS A 231 -5.02 13.61 -26.47
C LYS A 231 -4.72 12.94 -27.80
N ASN A 232 -5.01 13.63 -28.90
CA ASN A 232 -4.82 13.16 -30.27
C ASN A 232 -5.51 11.81 -30.50
N VAL A 233 -6.80 11.72 -30.19
CA VAL A 233 -7.58 10.50 -30.40
C VAL A 233 -8.34 10.59 -31.71
N ASN A 234 -8.30 9.51 -32.49
CA ASN A 234 -8.99 9.35 -33.77
C ASN A 234 -9.86 8.09 -33.74
N GLY A 235 -11.15 8.20 -34.08
CA GLY A 235 -12.03 7.05 -34.31
C GLY A 235 -13.32 7.05 -33.47
N ASN A 236 -13.72 5.89 -32.93
CA ASN A 236 -14.90 5.75 -32.08
C ASN A 236 -14.49 5.90 -30.62
N ILE A 237 -15.14 6.81 -29.89
CA ILE A 237 -14.66 7.22 -28.56
C ILE A 237 -15.77 7.11 -27.52
N GLY A 238 -15.45 6.52 -26.38
CA GLY A 238 -16.29 6.48 -25.19
C GLY A 238 -15.47 6.81 -23.94
N ALA A 239 -15.91 7.79 -23.17
CA ALA A 239 -15.26 8.12 -21.90
C ALA A 239 -16.28 8.45 -20.80
N SER A 240 -16.27 7.70 -19.70
CA SER A 240 -17.14 7.98 -18.54
C SER A 240 -16.36 8.05 -17.23
N THR A 241 -16.68 9.04 -16.40
CA THR A 241 -16.25 9.06 -15.00
C THR A 241 -17.33 9.51 -14.03
N LYS A 242 -17.55 8.81 -12.91
CA LYS A 242 -18.59 9.23 -11.96
C LYS A 242 -18.19 10.53 -11.23
N GLY A 243 -16.96 10.61 -10.71
CA GLY A 243 -16.52 11.73 -9.88
C GLY A 243 -15.47 12.67 -10.49
N GLY A 244 -14.73 12.22 -11.51
CA GLY A 244 -13.58 12.97 -12.04
C GLY A 244 -13.93 13.88 -13.22
N ASN A 245 -12.93 14.63 -13.69
CA ASN A 245 -13.06 15.47 -14.88
C ASN A 245 -12.65 14.70 -16.13
N ILE A 246 -13.21 15.09 -17.27
CA ILE A 246 -12.78 14.61 -18.59
C ILE A 246 -12.14 15.77 -19.32
N LYS A 247 -10.92 15.57 -19.81
CA LYS A 247 -10.28 16.48 -20.77
C LYS A 247 -9.90 15.69 -22.01
N ALA A 248 -10.44 16.05 -23.17
CA ALA A 248 -10.17 15.33 -24.42
C ALA A 248 -9.78 16.27 -25.57
N GLU A 249 -8.84 15.84 -26.40
CA GLU A 249 -8.50 16.43 -27.68
C GLU A 249 -8.71 15.36 -28.76
N VAL A 250 -9.75 15.56 -29.56
CA VAL A 250 -10.21 14.63 -30.59
C VAL A 250 -9.93 15.23 -31.96
N ASN A 251 -9.27 14.46 -32.80
CA ASN A 251 -8.82 14.90 -34.11
C ASN A 251 -9.76 14.43 -35.22
N GLU A 252 -10.32 13.23 -35.10
CA GLU A 252 -11.28 12.67 -36.05
C GLU A 252 -12.27 11.75 -35.33
N ILE A 253 -13.55 11.80 -35.73
CA ILE A 253 -14.61 10.95 -35.16
C ILE A 253 -15.19 10.07 -36.27
N ASN A 254 -15.23 8.76 -36.07
CA ASN A 254 -15.75 7.86 -37.11
C ASN A 254 -17.29 7.83 -37.13
N GLN A 255 -17.90 7.10 -36.18
CA GLN A 255 -19.35 6.96 -36.10
C GLN A 255 -19.93 7.69 -34.89
N TYR A 256 -19.23 7.64 -33.76
CA TYR A 256 -19.69 8.30 -32.54
C TYR A 256 -18.56 8.66 -31.59
N ALA A 257 -18.84 9.66 -30.75
CA ALA A 257 -18.06 9.99 -29.58
C ALA A 257 -18.99 10.31 -28.42
N TRP A 258 -18.83 9.66 -27.27
CA TRP A 258 -19.62 9.99 -26.08
C TRP A 258 -18.73 10.23 -24.86
N PHE A 259 -19.12 11.23 -24.08
CA PHE A 259 -18.39 11.69 -22.90
C PHE A 259 -19.39 11.95 -21.76
N ASP A 260 -19.20 11.30 -20.62
CA ASP A 260 -20.14 11.33 -19.50
C ASP A 260 -19.44 11.56 -18.16
N THR A 261 -20.00 12.43 -17.33
CA THR A 261 -19.64 12.45 -15.91
C THR A 261 -20.78 12.85 -14.97
N ALA A 262 -20.87 12.21 -13.80
CA ALA A 262 -21.90 12.57 -12.83
C ALA A 262 -21.58 13.87 -12.05
N GLY A 263 -20.29 14.12 -11.73
CA GLY A 263 -19.89 15.26 -10.89
C GLY A 263 -18.87 16.21 -11.49
N GLY A 264 -18.10 15.79 -12.50
CA GLY A 264 -16.96 16.55 -12.99
C GLY A 264 -17.27 17.51 -14.14
N ASN A 265 -16.27 18.31 -14.50
CA ASN A 265 -16.31 19.14 -15.70
C ASN A 265 -15.78 18.36 -16.90
N ILE A 266 -16.29 18.70 -18.08
CA ILE A 266 -15.84 18.15 -19.34
C ILE A 266 -15.25 19.29 -20.18
N LYS A 267 -13.98 19.17 -20.56
CA LYS A 267 -13.33 20.10 -21.50
C LYS A 267 -12.87 19.33 -22.74
N ILE A 268 -13.43 19.66 -23.89
CA ILE A 268 -13.20 18.91 -25.12
C ILE A 268 -12.81 19.85 -26.26
N ALA A 269 -11.75 19.50 -26.98
CA ALA A 269 -11.46 20.01 -28.31
C ALA A 269 -11.99 19.01 -29.35
N LEU A 270 -12.98 19.43 -30.14
CA LEU A 270 -13.61 18.63 -31.20
C LEU A 270 -13.16 19.10 -32.58
N PRO A 271 -13.17 18.23 -33.61
CA PRO A 271 -12.91 18.62 -34.99
C PRO A 271 -14.14 19.33 -35.58
N LEU A 272 -14.31 20.62 -35.27
CA LEU A 272 -15.55 21.36 -35.59
C LEU A 272 -15.76 21.61 -37.10
N GLU A 273 -14.77 21.32 -37.93
CA GLU A 273 -14.90 21.32 -39.39
C GLU A 273 -15.56 20.04 -39.92
N GLN A 274 -15.57 18.96 -39.13
CA GLN A 274 -16.19 17.71 -39.49
C GLN A 274 -17.74 17.78 -39.33
N PRO A 275 -18.53 17.22 -40.26
CA PRO A 275 -19.97 17.05 -40.06
C PRO A 275 -20.33 16.15 -38.87
N MET A 276 -21.15 16.65 -37.95
CA MET A 276 -21.54 15.89 -36.75
C MET A 276 -22.91 16.28 -36.20
N ASP A 277 -23.57 15.30 -35.57
CA ASP A 277 -24.77 15.52 -34.77
C ASP A 277 -24.34 15.71 -33.31
N LEU A 278 -24.44 16.94 -32.81
CA LEU A 278 -23.93 17.33 -31.49
C LEU A 278 -25.07 17.46 -30.48
N GLU A 279 -24.99 16.68 -29.41
CA GLU A 279 -25.84 16.79 -28.22
C GLU A 279 -24.97 17.01 -26.98
N ALA A 280 -25.11 18.17 -26.32
CA ALA A 280 -24.48 18.39 -25.03
C ALA A 280 -25.46 18.91 -23.98
N SER A 281 -25.31 18.46 -22.74
CA SER A 281 -26.17 18.84 -21.60
C SER A 281 -25.36 18.93 -20.31
N ALA A 282 -25.48 20.07 -19.61
CA ALA A 282 -24.72 20.40 -18.40
C ALA A 282 -25.39 21.49 -17.56
N SER A 283 -24.82 21.78 -16.38
CA SER A 283 -25.19 22.99 -15.62
C SER A 283 -24.91 24.27 -16.42
N ARG A 284 -23.87 24.24 -17.26
CA ARG A 284 -23.55 25.26 -18.26
C ARG A 284 -22.72 24.66 -19.39
N VAL A 285 -23.06 25.03 -20.62
CA VAL A 285 -22.33 24.63 -21.84
C VAL A 285 -21.71 25.88 -22.46
N TYR A 286 -20.39 25.85 -22.66
CA TYR A 286 -19.64 26.85 -23.42
C TYR A 286 -19.27 26.26 -24.78
N THR A 287 -19.50 27.02 -25.83
CA THR A 287 -19.19 26.63 -27.21
C THR A 287 -18.51 27.80 -27.92
N PRO A 288 -17.70 27.55 -28.96
CA PRO A 288 -17.29 28.61 -29.85
C PRO A 288 -18.49 29.05 -30.71
N MET A 289 -18.30 30.11 -31.50
CA MET A 289 -19.26 30.48 -32.52
C MET A 289 -19.19 29.47 -33.65
N PHE A 290 -20.31 28.80 -33.94
CA PHE A 290 -20.42 27.90 -35.09
C PHE A 290 -20.83 28.68 -36.34
N THR A 291 -20.21 28.38 -37.47
CA THR A 291 -20.54 29.02 -38.76
C THR A 291 -21.73 28.35 -39.46
N ASP A 292 -21.85 27.01 -39.35
CA ASP A 292 -22.93 26.22 -39.97
C ASP A 292 -23.52 25.23 -38.95
N PHE A 293 -24.42 25.73 -38.10
CA PHE A 293 -25.12 24.94 -37.08
C PHE A 293 -26.64 25.09 -37.22
N SER A 294 -27.34 23.97 -37.34
CA SER A 294 -28.80 23.90 -37.36
C SER A 294 -29.32 23.14 -36.13
N GLY A 295 -29.93 23.85 -35.19
CA GLY A 295 -30.45 23.24 -33.96
C GLY A 295 -30.86 24.27 -32.92
N TYR A 296 -31.02 23.81 -31.68
CA TYR A 296 -31.30 24.67 -30.54
C TYR A 296 -30.09 24.74 -29.60
N GLN A 297 -29.84 25.94 -29.09
CA GLN A 297 -28.80 26.20 -28.11
C GLN A 297 -29.36 27.05 -26.97
N THR A 298 -29.09 26.60 -25.75
CA THR A 298 -29.41 27.28 -24.51
C THR A 298 -28.15 27.35 -23.66
N LYS A 299 -28.20 28.04 -22.50
CA LYS A 299 -27.06 28.07 -21.57
C LYS A 299 -26.71 26.68 -21.00
N GLN A 300 -27.63 25.72 -21.02
CA GLN A 300 -27.52 24.41 -20.35
C GLN A 300 -27.46 23.23 -21.32
N SER A 301 -27.89 23.43 -22.56
CA SER A 301 -27.93 22.37 -23.55
C SER A 301 -27.78 22.92 -24.96
N ILE A 302 -27.09 22.15 -25.80
CA ILE A 302 -27.03 22.31 -27.25
C ILE A 302 -27.45 20.99 -27.88
N ARG A 303 -28.29 21.07 -28.91
CA ARG A 303 -28.63 19.91 -29.72
C ARG A 303 -28.90 20.35 -31.14
N GLY A 304 -28.19 19.74 -32.08
CA GLY A 304 -28.35 20.08 -33.49
C GLY A 304 -27.32 19.40 -34.36
N LYS A 305 -27.35 19.78 -35.62
CA LYS A 305 -26.41 19.34 -36.65
C LYS A 305 -25.39 20.43 -36.92
N LEU A 306 -24.13 20.05 -36.95
CA LEU A 306 -23.01 20.90 -37.36
C LEU A 306 -22.54 20.44 -38.76
N ASN A 307 -22.34 21.39 -39.67
CA ASN A 307 -21.91 21.15 -41.06
C ASN A 307 -22.75 20.08 -41.81
N GLY A 308 -24.08 20.10 -41.64
CA GLY A 308 -25.00 19.14 -42.28
C GLY A 308 -25.28 17.84 -41.52
N GLY A 309 -24.62 17.61 -40.38
CA GLY A 309 -24.79 16.42 -39.54
C GLY A 309 -23.91 15.23 -39.96
N GLY A 310 -23.77 14.22 -39.11
CA GLY A 310 -22.81 13.13 -39.36
C GLY A 310 -22.57 12.25 -38.14
N ALA A 311 -21.33 12.22 -37.64
CA ALA A 311 -20.99 11.41 -36.48
C ALA A 311 -21.77 11.86 -35.23
N ASN A 312 -22.22 10.91 -34.41
CA ASN A 312 -23.01 11.21 -33.21
C ASN A 312 -22.10 11.59 -32.05
N VAL A 313 -22.17 12.84 -31.60
CA VAL A 313 -21.36 13.35 -30.48
C VAL A 313 -22.26 13.68 -29.30
N THR A 314 -22.12 12.94 -28.20
CA THR A 314 -22.92 13.14 -26.98
C THR A 314 -22.03 13.50 -25.79
N ILE A 315 -22.27 14.64 -25.15
CA ILE A 315 -21.49 15.11 -24.00
C ILE A 315 -22.43 15.44 -22.85
N LYS A 316 -22.35 14.71 -21.73
CA LYS A 316 -23.29 14.85 -20.62
C LYS A 316 -22.57 15.02 -19.29
N THR A 317 -23.00 16.01 -18.51
CA THR A 317 -22.63 16.12 -17.09
C THR A 317 -23.83 16.55 -16.26
N LEU A 318 -24.04 15.91 -15.09
CA LEU A 318 -25.20 16.24 -14.24
C LEU A 318 -25.00 17.57 -13.50
N ALA A 319 -23.81 17.80 -12.93
CA ALA A 319 -23.53 18.95 -12.08
C ALA A 319 -22.41 19.87 -12.59
N GLY A 320 -21.57 19.40 -13.51
CA GLY A 320 -20.42 20.14 -14.01
C GLY A 320 -20.72 21.06 -15.19
N LYS A 321 -19.65 21.66 -15.73
CA LYS A 321 -19.68 22.50 -16.93
C LYS A 321 -19.09 21.74 -18.11
N ILE A 322 -19.57 22.04 -19.31
CA ILE A 322 -18.99 21.57 -20.57
C ILE A 322 -18.33 22.76 -21.26
N ASP A 323 -17.07 22.61 -21.66
CA ASP A 323 -16.31 23.58 -22.46
C ASP A 323 -15.88 22.92 -23.77
N ILE A 324 -16.54 23.29 -24.87
CA ILE A 324 -16.24 22.81 -26.22
C ILE A 324 -15.35 23.85 -26.91
N THR A 325 -14.26 23.39 -27.53
CA THR A 325 -13.32 24.20 -28.31
C THR A 325 -13.02 23.52 -29.64
N ASN A 326 -12.42 24.25 -30.58
CA ASN A 326 -11.98 23.68 -31.85
C ASN A 326 -10.63 22.97 -31.67
N SER A 327 -10.46 21.76 -32.21
CA SER A 327 -9.13 21.17 -32.41
C SER A 327 -8.48 21.90 -33.59
N ILE A 328 -7.45 22.70 -33.31
CA ILE A 328 -6.74 23.43 -34.35
C ILE A 328 -5.95 22.40 -35.16
N PHE A 329 -6.38 22.12 -36.40
CA PHE A 329 -5.55 21.40 -37.36
C PHE A 329 -4.40 22.28 -37.83
N SER A 330 -3.18 21.78 -37.70
CA SER A 330 -2.05 22.21 -38.52
C SER A 330 -1.53 21.02 -39.32
N ASN A 331 -1.73 21.13 -40.64
CA ASN A 331 -1.12 20.44 -41.77
C ASN A 331 -1.52 19.00 -42.13
N THR A 332 -2.15 18.90 -43.31
CA THR A 332 -1.85 17.96 -44.39
C THR A 332 -0.77 16.92 -44.08
N TYR A 333 -1.17 15.70 -43.79
CA TYR A 333 -0.30 14.54 -43.81
C TYR A 333 -0.12 14.06 -45.25
N GLN A 334 1.03 14.39 -45.85
CA GLN A 334 1.64 13.53 -46.87
C GLN A 334 2.49 12.48 -46.12
N PRO A 335 2.42 11.19 -46.50
CA PRO A 335 3.14 10.15 -45.80
C PRO A 335 4.64 10.30 -46.07
N ASN A 336 5.37 10.86 -45.11
CA ASN A 336 6.82 10.72 -45.10
C ASN A 336 7.19 9.38 -44.47
N LYS A 337 8.00 8.62 -45.21
CA LYS A 337 8.67 7.38 -44.78
C LYS A 337 9.33 7.57 -43.40
N PRO A 338 9.41 6.49 -42.60
CA PRO A 338 9.91 6.56 -41.24
C PRO A 338 11.39 6.94 -41.22
N ASN A 339 11.72 8.02 -40.52
CA ASN A 339 13.09 8.24 -40.07
C ASN A 339 13.34 7.33 -38.86
N THR A 340 14.44 6.60 -38.95
CA THR A 340 14.95 5.63 -37.98
C THR A 340 14.97 6.14 -36.53
N PRO A 341 14.77 5.26 -35.52
CA PRO A 341 14.57 5.61 -34.10
C PRO A 341 15.85 6.04 -33.35
N LYS A 342 16.82 6.71 -34.01
CA LYS A 342 18.10 7.10 -33.40
C LYS A 342 18.27 8.58 -33.08
N GLU A 343 17.39 9.48 -33.48
CA GLU A 343 17.62 10.93 -33.30
C GLU A 343 16.75 11.60 -32.22
N VAL A 344 15.78 10.90 -31.62
CA VAL A 344 14.94 11.47 -30.55
C VAL A 344 15.68 11.53 -29.19
N PHE A 345 16.79 10.80 -29.03
CA PHE A 345 17.56 10.77 -27.79
C PHE A 345 18.72 11.78 -27.71
N GLN A 346 19.05 12.53 -28.77
CA GLN A 346 20.17 13.50 -28.74
C GLN A 346 19.77 14.98 -28.57
N GLN A 347 18.50 15.35 -28.74
CA GLN A 347 18.08 16.77 -28.60
C GLN A 347 17.63 17.18 -27.18
N ASN A 348 17.66 16.27 -26.20
CA ASN A 348 17.30 16.57 -24.80
C ASN A 348 18.49 16.67 -23.85
N GLU A 349 19.75 16.54 -24.31
CA GLU A 349 20.94 16.63 -23.44
C GLU A 349 21.50 18.06 -23.24
N GLU A 350 21.00 19.08 -23.93
CA GLU A 350 21.52 20.47 -23.79
C GLU A 350 20.62 21.47 -23.06
N LYS A 351 19.61 21.02 -22.31
CA LYS A 351 18.95 21.90 -21.33
C LYS A 351 19.57 21.72 -19.95
N LYS A 352 20.45 22.68 -19.62
CA LYS A 352 21.07 22.90 -18.29
C LYS A 352 20.24 22.29 -17.17
N SER A 353 20.84 21.29 -16.52
CA SER A 353 20.35 20.67 -15.29
C SER A 353 19.85 21.75 -14.33
N PRO A 354 18.63 21.62 -13.76
CA PRO A 354 18.19 22.53 -12.72
C PRO A 354 19.23 22.51 -11.60
N ASN A 355 19.67 23.68 -11.17
CA ASN A 355 20.72 23.85 -10.20
C ASN A 355 20.23 23.34 -8.83
N PHE A 356 20.53 22.08 -8.50
CA PHE A 356 20.11 21.38 -7.29
C PHE A 356 20.76 21.93 -5.99
N SER A 357 21.52 23.03 -6.06
CA SER A 357 22.26 23.59 -4.91
C SER A 357 21.41 24.44 -3.94
N LYS A 358 20.09 24.55 -4.13
CA LYS A 358 19.19 25.32 -3.23
C LYS A 358 17.89 24.60 -2.88
N ILE A 359 17.83 23.28 -2.99
CA ILE A 359 16.79 22.53 -2.29
C ILE A 359 17.25 22.43 -0.84
N LYS A 360 16.61 23.18 0.06
CA LYS A 360 16.76 22.93 1.51
C LYS A 360 16.49 21.43 1.72
N PRO A 361 17.39 20.70 2.37
CA PRO A 361 17.14 19.29 2.66
C PRO A 361 15.78 19.17 3.36
N PRO A 362 15.04 18.07 3.15
CA PRO A 362 13.88 17.78 3.99
C PRO A 362 14.34 17.94 5.44
N VAL A 363 13.54 18.68 6.24
CA VAL A 363 13.80 18.88 7.67
C VAL A 363 14.30 17.56 8.20
N ALA A 364 15.54 17.54 8.67
CA ALA A 364 16.13 16.35 9.24
C ALA A 364 15.18 15.94 10.36
N ASN A 365 14.39 14.89 10.12
CA ASN A 365 13.77 14.17 11.20
C ASN A 365 14.90 13.96 12.19
N LYS A 366 14.74 14.51 13.40
CA LYS A 366 15.67 14.25 14.50
C LYS A 366 16.02 12.77 14.41
N PRO A 367 17.32 12.41 14.39
CA PRO A 367 17.70 11.01 14.35
C PRO A 367 16.88 10.33 15.44
N PHE A 368 16.10 9.34 15.01
CA PHE A 368 15.22 8.58 15.90
C PHE A 368 16.11 8.15 17.07
N ASP A 369 15.88 8.73 18.25
CA ASP A 369 16.70 8.41 19.41
C ASP A 369 16.36 6.96 19.75
N LYS A 370 17.26 6.06 19.39
CA LYS A 370 17.10 4.62 19.62
C LYS A 370 16.95 4.29 21.12
N ASN A 371 17.17 5.26 21.99
CA ASN A 371 17.21 5.07 23.43
C ASN A 371 15.88 5.37 24.16
N GLU A 372 14.88 6.02 23.56
CA GLU A 372 13.72 6.49 24.35
C GLU A 372 12.59 5.46 24.54
N HIS A 373 12.47 4.44 23.68
CA HIS A 373 11.49 3.37 23.87
C HIS A 373 12.03 2.01 23.44
N GLU A 374 13.22 1.66 23.92
CA GLU A 374 13.59 0.25 23.96
C GLU A 374 12.80 -0.41 25.10
N PHE A 375 11.55 -0.79 24.82
CA PHE A 375 10.80 -1.76 25.63
C PHE A 375 11.51 -3.12 25.49
N VAL A 376 12.73 -3.22 26.02
CA VAL A 376 13.42 -4.47 26.18
C VAL A 376 12.74 -5.15 27.35
N LEU A 377 11.69 -5.92 27.05
CA LEU A 377 11.29 -7.04 27.88
C LEU A 377 12.51 -7.97 27.97
N LYS A 378 13.42 -7.68 28.89
CA LYS A 378 14.47 -8.63 29.27
C LYS A 378 13.72 -9.78 29.92
N PRO A 379 13.75 -11.00 29.38
CA PRO A 379 13.27 -12.14 30.14
C PRO A 379 14.05 -12.14 31.46
N SER A 380 13.35 -12.03 32.58
CA SER A 380 14.00 -12.11 33.89
C SER A 380 14.57 -13.51 34.02
N TYR A 381 15.85 -13.62 34.38
CA TYR A 381 16.46 -14.91 34.67
C TYR A 381 15.75 -15.54 35.86
N ASP A 382 14.94 -16.56 35.60
CA ASP A 382 14.24 -17.30 36.63
C ASP A 382 15.17 -18.40 37.16
N ILE A 383 15.79 -18.11 38.31
CA ILE A 383 16.67 -19.03 39.03
C ILE A 383 15.92 -20.33 39.34
N TYR A 384 14.65 -20.25 39.75
CA TYR A 384 13.87 -21.43 40.10
C TYR A 384 13.68 -22.34 38.88
N PHE A 385 13.27 -21.76 37.75
CA PHE A 385 13.15 -22.51 36.49
C PHE A 385 14.48 -23.12 36.05
N SER A 386 15.58 -22.37 36.13
CA SER A 386 16.91 -22.85 35.72
C SER A 386 17.35 -24.10 36.50
N VAL A 387 17.09 -24.13 37.82
CA VAL A 387 17.41 -25.27 38.69
C VAL A 387 16.58 -26.49 38.32
N VAL A 388 15.25 -26.32 38.19
CA VAL A 388 14.35 -27.42 37.81
C VAL A 388 14.71 -27.97 36.42
N PHE A 389 15.00 -27.09 35.46
CA PHE A 389 15.38 -27.50 34.11
C PHE A 389 16.69 -28.29 34.09
N CYS A 390 17.73 -27.81 34.78
CA CYS A 390 19.03 -28.50 34.81
C CYS A 390 18.92 -29.87 35.48
N LEU A 391 18.10 -30.01 36.53
CA LEU A 391 17.83 -31.30 37.18
C LEU A 391 17.12 -32.28 36.25
N LEU A 392 16.05 -31.86 35.57
CA LEU A 392 15.29 -32.73 34.67
C LEU A 392 16.11 -33.17 33.45
N VAL A 393 16.82 -32.24 32.81
CA VAL A 393 17.67 -32.54 31.65
C VAL A 393 18.86 -33.40 32.06
N GLY A 394 19.50 -33.09 33.19
CA GLY A 394 20.57 -33.92 33.74
C GLY A 394 20.11 -35.34 34.03
N TYR A 395 18.94 -35.50 34.67
CA TYR A 395 18.34 -36.80 34.92
C TYR A 395 18.06 -37.59 33.63
N ALA A 396 17.50 -36.93 32.61
CA ALA A 396 17.22 -37.56 31.32
C ALA A 396 18.49 -38.11 30.65
N PHE A 397 19.58 -37.33 30.59
CA PHE A 397 20.86 -37.78 30.05
C PHE A 397 21.45 -38.92 30.87
N THR A 398 21.40 -38.81 32.20
CA THR A 398 21.87 -39.86 33.09
C THR A 398 21.12 -41.19 32.90
N CYS A 399 19.80 -41.15 32.70
CA CYS A 399 19.00 -42.34 32.39
C CYS A 399 19.48 -43.02 31.11
N VAL A 400 19.75 -42.25 30.04
CA VAL A 400 20.25 -42.79 28.77
C VAL A 400 21.56 -43.56 28.98
N ILE A 401 22.52 -42.97 29.71
CA ILE A 401 23.79 -43.63 30.02
C ILE A 401 23.56 -44.88 30.86
N PHE A 402 22.75 -44.78 31.92
CA PHE A 402 22.50 -45.86 32.86
C PHE A 402 21.95 -47.10 32.14
N PHE A 403 20.93 -46.91 31.30
CA PHE A 403 20.37 -48.00 30.50
C PHE A 403 21.37 -48.53 29.47
N THR A 404 22.17 -47.66 28.85
CA THR A 404 23.23 -48.06 27.90
C THR A 404 24.29 -48.95 28.57
N LEU A 405 24.76 -48.58 29.75
CA LEU A 405 25.73 -49.37 30.53
C LEU A 405 25.14 -50.71 30.98
N LYS A 406 23.86 -50.72 31.39
CA LYS A 406 23.16 -51.93 31.80
C LYS A 406 22.97 -52.92 30.65
N ILE A 407 22.68 -52.43 29.45
CA ILE A 407 22.52 -53.24 28.22
C ILE A 407 23.86 -53.81 27.76
N SER A 408 24.97 -53.11 28.01
CA SER A 408 26.31 -53.49 27.51
C SER A 408 26.95 -54.68 28.24
N HIS A 409 26.25 -55.35 29.16
CA HIS A 409 26.71 -56.53 29.92
C HIS A 409 28.12 -56.42 30.52
N LEU A 410 28.52 -55.20 30.94
CA LEU A 410 29.80 -54.98 31.61
C LEU A 410 29.76 -55.59 33.03
N PRO A 411 30.87 -56.17 33.53
CA PRO A 411 30.94 -56.77 34.86
C PRO A 411 31.03 -55.71 35.95
N ILE A 412 29.95 -54.94 36.12
CA ILE A 412 29.88 -53.78 37.01
C ILE A 412 28.91 -54.10 38.15
N ASP A 413 29.32 -53.88 39.40
CA ASP A 413 28.43 -53.98 40.56
C ASP A 413 27.53 -52.73 40.66
N PHE A 414 26.27 -52.89 40.27
CA PHE A 414 25.32 -51.78 40.22
C PHE A 414 24.84 -51.30 41.59
N THR A 415 25.07 -52.04 42.68
CA THR A 415 24.45 -51.78 43.99
C THR A 415 24.89 -50.45 44.61
N ASN A 416 26.20 -50.14 44.54
CA ASN A 416 26.75 -48.85 45.00
C ASN A 416 26.68 -47.75 43.94
N ILE A 417 26.37 -48.08 42.69
CA ILE A 417 26.39 -47.14 41.57
C ILE A 417 25.13 -46.27 41.54
N TYR A 418 23.99 -46.76 42.03
CA TYR A 418 22.75 -46.01 42.05
C TYR A 418 22.83 -44.71 42.87
N GLN A 419 23.40 -44.77 44.09
CA GLN A 419 23.55 -43.60 44.95
C GLN A 419 24.53 -42.60 44.35
N ASN A 420 25.65 -43.09 43.80
CA ASN A 420 26.68 -42.26 43.19
C ASN A 420 26.21 -41.56 41.91
N ILE A 421 25.45 -42.25 41.05
CA ILE A 421 24.84 -41.67 39.85
C ILE A 421 23.89 -40.53 40.21
N PHE A 422 23.12 -40.69 41.29
CA PHE A 422 22.23 -39.64 41.77
C PHE A 422 23.00 -38.39 42.22
N TYR A 423 24.04 -38.55 43.05
CA TYR A 423 24.87 -37.43 43.50
C TYR A 423 25.63 -36.74 42.35
N LEU A 424 26.17 -37.50 41.40
CA LEU A 424 26.84 -36.96 40.21
C LEU A 424 25.90 -36.14 39.33
N THR A 425 24.66 -36.61 39.16
CA THR A 425 23.63 -35.90 38.40
C THR A 425 23.22 -34.61 39.10
N LEU A 426 23.03 -34.66 40.43
CA LEU A 426 22.69 -33.49 41.24
C LEU A 426 23.79 -32.43 41.16
N MET A 427 25.07 -32.82 41.30
CA MET A 427 26.19 -31.89 41.21
C MET A 427 26.40 -31.36 39.79
N SER A 428 26.18 -32.18 38.75
CA SER A 428 26.19 -31.71 37.36
C SER A 428 25.13 -30.65 37.09
N ALA A 429 23.92 -30.82 37.65
CA ALA A 429 22.84 -29.84 37.52
C ALA A 429 23.15 -28.54 38.27
N LEU A 430 23.70 -28.61 39.49
CA LEU A 430 24.11 -27.44 40.27
C LEU A 430 25.26 -26.68 39.59
N ALA A 431 26.27 -27.40 39.08
CA ALA A 431 27.37 -26.82 38.33
C ALA A 431 26.89 -26.11 37.06
N SER A 432 25.92 -26.71 36.35
CA SER A 432 25.31 -26.10 35.16
C SER A 432 24.53 -24.83 35.52
N CYS A 433 23.77 -24.83 36.62
CA CYS A 433 23.06 -23.65 37.10
C CYS A 433 24.02 -22.50 37.43
N ALA A 434 25.13 -22.79 38.13
CA ALA A 434 26.14 -21.80 38.45
C ALA A 434 26.80 -21.23 37.18
N ALA A 435 27.14 -22.09 36.22
CA ALA A 435 27.70 -21.69 34.93
C ALA A 435 26.73 -20.79 34.13
N ILE A 436 25.45 -21.18 34.06
CA ILE A 436 24.40 -20.41 33.37
C ILE A 436 24.21 -19.04 34.05
N TYR A 437 24.14 -19.00 35.38
CA TYR A 437 23.96 -17.76 36.13
C TYR A 437 25.10 -16.76 35.86
N VAL A 438 26.35 -17.23 35.90
CA VAL A 438 27.52 -16.39 35.60
C VAL A 438 27.50 -15.95 34.13
N PHE A 439 27.20 -16.87 33.22
CA PHE A 439 27.16 -16.59 31.80
C PHE A 439 26.12 -15.51 31.45
N LEU A 440 24.86 -15.70 31.86
CA LEU A 440 23.77 -14.78 31.51
C LEU A 440 23.93 -13.38 32.12
N ASN A 441 24.42 -13.29 33.36
CA ASN A 441 24.54 -12.00 34.02
C ASN A 441 25.80 -11.20 33.62
N PHE A 442 26.92 -11.87 33.33
CA PHE A 442 28.21 -11.19 33.15
C PHE A 442 28.77 -11.25 31.72
N ILE A 443 28.47 -12.32 30.96
CA ILE A 443 29.15 -12.62 29.69
C ILE A 443 28.22 -12.43 28.49
N GLU A 444 26.95 -12.85 28.58
CA GLU A 444 26.01 -12.91 27.45
C GLU A 444 25.88 -11.58 26.71
N ASN A 445 25.74 -10.47 27.43
CA ASN A 445 25.56 -9.14 26.86
C ASN A 445 26.83 -8.56 26.21
N ARG A 446 28.02 -9.16 26.43
CA ARG A 446 29.27 -8.72 25.83
C ARG A 446 29.52 -9.31 24.44
N ILE A 447 28.73 -10.31 24.04
CA ILE A 447 28.94 -11.07 22.81
C ILE A 447 27.75 -10.85 21.86
N PRO A 448 27.92 -10.13 20.75
CA PRO A 448 26.81 -9.80 19.84
C PRO A 448 26.37 -10.98 18.96
N ILE A 449 27.22 -11.99 18.78
CA ILE A 449 26.99 -13.12 17.87
C ILE A 449 26.50 -14.34 18.64
N ASP A 450 25.28 -14.81 18.35
CA ASP A 450 24.60 -15.85 19.15
C ASP A 450 25.30 -17.22 19.13
N TRP A 451 25.88 -17.65 18.01
CA TRP A 451 26.58 -18.95 17.97
C TRP A 451 27.91 -18.93 18.75
N VAL A 452 28.56 -17.76 18.84
CA VAL A 452 29.82 -17.59 19.57
C VAL A 452 29.61 -17.71 21.09
N LYS A 453 28.40 -17.44 21.58
CA LYS A 453 28.03 -17.57 23.01
C LYS A 453 28.19 -19.00 23.56
N ILE A 454 28.21 -20.01 22.69
CA ILE A 454 28.37 -21.42 23.09
C ILE A 454 29.74 -21.67 23.71
N PHE A 455 30.82 -21.09 23.16
CA PHE A 455 32.19 -21.32 23.64
C PHE A 455 32.46 -20.85 25.08
N PRO A 456 32.14 -19.59 25.47
CA PRO A 456 32.36 -19.14 26.84
C PRO A 456 31.43 -19.84 27.83
N LEU A 457 30.18 -20.16 27.44
CA LEU A 457 29.31 -20.96 28.29
C LEU A 457 29.91 -22.36 28.52
N MET A 458 30.38 -23.02 27.46
CA MET A 458 31.06 -24.32 27.56
C MET A 458 32.28 -24.24 28.48
N GLY A 459 33.08 -23.17 28.39
CA GLY A 459 34.20 -22.92 29.30
C GLY A 459 33.75 -22.80 30.76
N CYS A 460 32.70 -22.01 31.05
CA CYS A 460 32.14 -21.89 32.39
C CYS A 460 31.60 -23.23 32.91
N SER A 461 30.86 -23.97 32.09
CA SER A 461 30.28 -25.26 32.47
C SER A 461 31.34 -26.32 32.76
N LEU A 462 32.45 -26.33 32.02
CA LEU A 462 33.59 -27.19 32.30
C LEU A 462 34.30 -26.78 33.60
N LEU A 463 34.51 -25.48 33.84
CA LEU A 463 35.16 -25.00 35.07
C LEU A 463 34.33 -25.34 36.32
N PHE A 464 33.04 -24.99 36.34
CA PHE A 464 32.15 -25.32 37.46
C PHE A 464 31.92 -26.82 37.58
N GLY A 465 31.79 -27.53 36.45
CA GLY A 465 31.70 -28.98 36.42
C GLY A 465 32.89 -29.63 37.13
N ASN A 466 34.12 -29.23 36.79
CA ASN A 466 35.33 -29.75 37.43
C ASN A 466 35.37 -29.46 38.93
N LEU A 467 35.05 -28.23 39.34
CA LEU A 467 35.05 -27.84 40.75
C LEU A 467 34.09 -28.71 41.57
N PHE A 468 32.83 -28.81 41.15
CA PHE A 468 31.80 -29.58 41.87
C PHE A 468 32.04 -31.10 41.85
N HIS A 469 32.56 -31.64 40.74
CA HIS A 469 32.91 -33.06 40.70
C HIS A 469 34.13 -33.33 41.59
N SER A 470 35.17 -32.49 41.56
CA SER A 470 36.37 -32.68 42.38
C SER A 470 36.10 -32.70 43.88
N THR A 471 35.10 -31.94 44.36
CA THR A 471 34.67 -31.97 45.77
C THR A 471 33.99 -33.28 46.15
N LEU A 472 33.24 -33.90 45.23
CA LEU A 472 32.65 -35.22 45.43
C LEU A 472 33.72 -36.33 45.45
N ILE A 473 34.70 -36.25 44.54
CA ILE A 473 35.86 -37.17 44.49
C ILE A 473 36.63 -37.17 45.81
N TRP A 474 36.66 -36.01 46.49
CA TRP A 474 37.31 -35.85 47.79
C TRP A 474 36.49 -36.38 48.98
N GLN A 475 35.16 -36.45 48.86
CA GLN A 475 34.24 -36.88 49.93
C GLN A 475 33.84 -38.36 49.84
N ASP A 476 33.75 -38.94 48.63
CA ASP A 476 33.37 -40.34 48.40
C ASP A 476 34.50 -41.15 47.75
N ILE A 477 35.15 -41.97 48.58
CA ILE A 477 35.70 -43.29 48.23
C ILE A 477 37.02 -43.26 47.42
N GLY A 478 38.12 -43.17 48.16
CA GLY A 478 39.38 -43.78 47.75
C GLY A 478 39.33 -45.30 47.86
N ASN A 479 38.57 -46.02 47.01
CA ASN A 479 38.99 -47.34 46.45
C ASN A 479 37.99 -48.11 45.55
N ASN A 480 36.68 -47.81 45.43
CA ASN A 480 35.76 -48.71 44.67
C ASN A 480 34.94 -48.11 43.51
N LEU A 481 35.02 -46.80 43.23
CA LEU A 481 34.49 -46.23 41.97
C LEU A 481 35.57 -46.16 40.87
N TRP A 482 36.83 -46.22 41.25
CA TRP A 482 37.94 -45.73 40.43
C TRP A 482 38.72 -46.80 39.65
N GLU A 483 38.31 -48.07 39.70
CA GLU A 483 38.70 -49.04 38.66
C GLU A 483 38.02 -48.74 37.30
N LEU A 484 37.05 -47.81 37.25
CA LEU A 484 36.42 -47.32 36.01
C LEU A 484 37.23 -46.27 35.24
N ASN A 485 38.50 -46.02 35.60
CA ASN A 485 39.40 -45.10 34.90
C ASN A 485 39.65 -45.48 33.41
N LYS A 486 39.05 -46.58 32.93
CA LYS A 486 39.04 -47.06 31.54
C LYS A 486 37.67 -47.04 30.84
N THR A 487 36.62 -46.45 31.40
CA THR A 487 35.26 -46.53 30.82
C THR A 487 34.72 -45.21 30.29
N ALA A 488 33.97 -45.27 29.18
CA ALA A 488 33.36 -44.13 28.51
C ALA A 488 32.39 -43.31 29.40
N ALA A 489 31.88 -43.91 30.49
CA ALA A 489 30.98 -43.26 31.43
C ALA A 489 31.62 -42.08 32.17
N PHE A 490 32.91 -42.18 32.53
CA PHE A 490 33.62 -41.12 33.24
C PHE A 490 33.73 -39.84 32.39
N TYR A 491 34.19 -40.00 31.15
CA TYR A 491 34.26 -38.90 30.18
C TYR A 491 32.89 -38.28 29.90
N PHE A 492 31.82 -39.08 29.95
CA PHE A 492 30.48 -38.57 29.76
C PHE A 492 30.03 -37.65 30.91
N TYR A 493 30.23 -38.04 32.18
CA TYR A 493 29.87 -37.17 33.31
C TYR A 493 30.69 -35.88 33.35
N PHE A 494 31.90 -35.89 32.79
CA PHE A 494 32.69 -34.68 32.61
C PHE A 494 32.09 -33.70 31.59
N ILE A 495 31.45 -34.24 30.55
CA ILE A 495 30.82 -33.47 29.46
C ILE A 495 29.35 -33.13 29.78
N LEU A 496 28.71 -33.86 30.69
CA LEU A 496 27.29 -33.70 31.05
C LEU A 496 26.90 -32.26 31.43
N PRO A 497 27.68 -31.50 32.25
CA PRO A 497 27.37 -30.10 32.54
C PRO A 497 27.35 -29.21 31.29
N VAL A 498 28.19 -29.51 30.29
CA VAL A 498 28.21 -28.81 29.00
C VAL A 498 26.93 -29.07 28.22
N LEU A 499 26.46 -30.33 28.18
CA LEU A 499 25.23 -30.69 27.47
C LEU A 499 24.00 -30.03 28.09
N ILE A 500 23.89 -30.03 29.42
CA ILE A 500 22.79 -29.38 30.15
C ILE A 500 22.82 -27.86 29.88
N SER A 501 23.99 -27.24 30.00
CA SER A 501 24.15 -25.79 29.78
C SER A 501 23.87 -25.41 28.33
N TRP A 502 24.28 -26.24 27.37
CA TRP A 502 24.01 -26.02 25.95
C TRP A 502 22.50 -26.11 25.63
N ALA A 503 21.80 -27.10 26.19
CA ALA A 503 20.35 -27.23 26.05
C ALA A 503 19.62 -26.00 26.64
N TYR A 504 20.07 -25.49 27.78
CA TYR A 504 19.51 -24.29 28.39
C TYR A 504 19.77 -23.03 27.55
N LEU A 505 20.98 -22.86 27.01
CA LEU A 505 21.31 -21.74 26.12
C LEU A 505 20.44 -21.73 24.87
N PHE A 506 20.21 -22.90 24.27
CA PHE A 506 19.30 -23.03 23.13
C PHE A 506 17.87 -22.59 23.48
N TYR A 507 17.34 -23.04 24.63
CA TYR A 507 16.05 -22.58 25.13
C TYR A 507 16.01 -21.05 25.33
N TRP A 508 17.03 -20.49 25.98
CA TRP A 508 17.14 -19.05 26.25
C TRP A 508 17.15 -18.20 24.97
N LEU A 509 18.00 -18.54 24.00
CA LEU A 509 18.09 -17.83 22.72
C LEU A 509 16.77 -17.87 21.95
N LYS A 510 16.08 -19.02 21.98
CA LYS A 510 14.78 -19.19 21.33
C LYS A 510 13.71 -18.31 21.97
N THR A 511 13.58 -18.32 23.30
CA THR A 511 12.63 -17.46 24.03
C THR A 511 12.88 -15.99 23.72
N ARG A 512 14.14 -15.53 23.77
CA ARG A 512 14.52 -14.15 23.43
C ARG A 512 14.11 -13.76 22.00
N SER A 513 14.30 -14.64 21.03
CA SER A 513 13.92 -14.39 19.63
C SER A 513 12.40 -14.25 19.45
N ILE A 514 11.61 -15.01 20.21
CA ILE A 514 10.14 -14.97 20.18
C ILE A 514 9.66 -13.67 20.82
N THR A 515 10.16 -13.32 22.01
CA THR A 515 9.80 -12.08 22.70
C THR A 515 10.10 -10.85 21.84
N ARG A 516 11.24 -10.82 21.14
CA ARG A 516 11.58 -9.73 20.22
C ARG A 516 10.62 -9.64 19.03
N LYS A 517 10.19 -10.78 18.47
CA LYS A 517 9.21 -10.77 17.37
C LYS A 517 7.85 -10.27 17.83
N ILE A 518 7.43 -10.65 19.03
CA ILE A 518 6.17 -10.18 19.63
C ILE A 518 6.22 -8.66 19.80
N SER A 519 7.30 -8.11 20.39
CA SER A 519 7.43 -6.66 20.57
C SER A 519 7.50 -5.90 19.22
N GLU A 520 8.19 -6.45 18.22
CA GLU A 520 8.21 -5.87 16.86
C GLU A 520 6.80 -5.87 16.23
N GLN A 521 6.00 -6.93 16.43
CA GLN A 521 4.62 -7.01 15.95
C GLN A 521 3.70 -6.02 16.67
N GLU A 522 3.80 -5.93 18.00
CA GLU A 522 3.04 -4.96 18.81
C GLU A 522 3.35 -3.53 18.36
N TYR A 523 4.62 -3.21 18.12
CA TYR A 523 5.03 -1.90 17.61
C TYR A 523 4.46 -1.61 16.21
N GLN A 524 4.49 -2.59 15.30
CA GLN A 524 3.90 -2.46 13.97
C GLN A 524 2.38 -2.22 14.05
N LEU A 525 1.69 -2.94 14.94
CA LEU A 525 0.26 -2.79 15.14
C LEU A 525 -0.08 -1.39 15.66
N LEU A 526 0.65 -0.90 16.68
CA LEU A 526 0.47 0.45 17.22
C LEU A 526 0.71 1.53 16.16
N ASN A 527 1.73 1.35 15.31
CA ASN A 527 2.01 2.29 14.23
C ASN A 527 0.92 2.27 13.14
N LEU A 528 0.38 1.10 12.82
CA LEU A 528 -0.76 0.96 11.89
C LEU A 528 -2.02 1.62 12.45
N GLU A 529 -2.32 1.44 13.73
CA GLU A 529 -3.45 2.11 14.39
C GLU A 529 -3.28 3.64 14.36
N LYS A 530 -2.08 4.14 14.65
CA LYS A 530 -1.77 5.58 14.56
C LYS A 530 -1.97 6.13 13.14
N LEU A 531 -1.46 5.43 12.12
CA LEU A 531 -1.64 5.83 10.72
C LEU A 531 -3.10 5.79 10.28
N LYS A 532 -3.85 4.77 10.73
CA LYS A 532 -5.29 4.66 10.47
C LYS A 532 -6.05 5.83 11.08
N SER A 533 -5.81 6.16 12.35
CA SER A 533 -6.45 7.30 13.02
C SER A 533 -6.09 8.63 12.34
N LYS A 534 -4.83 8.80 11.92
CA LYS A 534 -4.42 9.98 11.15
C LYS A 534 -5.13 10.08 9.81
N ALA A 535 -5.18 8.99 9.03
CA ALA A 535 -5.88 8.98 7.75
C ALA A 535 -7.39 9.24 7.89
N GLN A 536 -8.00 8.78 8.99
CA GLN A 536 -9.40 9.08 9.31
C GLN A 536 -9.61 10.58 9.60
N LEU A 537 -8.71 11.22 10.35
CA LEU A 537 -8.74 12.67 10.58
C LEU A 537 -8.54 13.44 9.27
N ASP A 538 -7.52 13.11 8.48
CA ASP A 538 -7.22 13.76 7.20
C ASP A 538 -8.40 13.64 6.21
N ALA A 539 -9.07 12.49 6.17
CA ALA A 539 -10.24 12.26 5.32
C ALA A 539 -11.46 13.09 5.74
N LEU A 540 -11.64 13.31 7.05
CA LEU A 540 -12.69 14.19 7.58
C LEU A 540 -12.42 15.66 7.26
N GLU A 541 -11.14 16.04 7.09
CA GLU A 541 -10.71 17.41 6.82
C GLU A 541 -10.75 17.81 5.34
N ALA A 542 -10.55 16.87 4.41
CA ALA A 542 -10.37 17.15 2.97
C ALA A 542 -11.63 17.64 2.21
N ARG A 543 -12.72 18.02 2.88
CA ARG A 543 -14.01 18.32 2.23
C ARG A 543 -14.31 19.82 2.18
N ILE A 544 -13.97 20.46 1.06
CA ILE A 544 -14.51 21.78 0.70
C ILE A 544 -15.93 21.59 0.18
N ASN A 545 -16.89 22.40 0.65
CA ASN A 545 -18.25 22.41 0.09
C ASN A 545 -18.26 23.09 -1.31
N PRO A 546 -18.46 22.33 -2.42
CA PRO A 546 -18.39 22.90 -3.76
C PRO A 546 -19.49 23.94 -4.01
N HIS A 547 -20.66 23.78 -3.37
CA HIS A 547 -21.79 24.69 -3.51
C HIS A 547 -21.52 26.05 -2.85
N PHE A 548 -20.86 26.06 -1.68
CA PHE A 548 -20.40 27.31 -1.05
C PHE A 548 -19.48 28.08 -2.01
N LEU A 549 -18.48 27.40 -2.57
CA LEU A 549 -17.52 28.02 -3.49
C LEU A 549 -18.19 28.63 -4.74
N TYR A 550 -19.09 27.88 -5.39
CA TYR A 550 -19.82 28.40 -6.55
C TYR A 550 -20.66 29.63 -6.21
N ASN A 551 -21.34 29.62 -5.05
CA ASN A 551 -22.16 30.74 -4.63
C ASN A 551 -21.32 31.97 -4.30
N SER A 552 -20.19 31.79 -3.61
CA SER A 552 -19.28 32.89 -3.30
C SER A 552 -18.75 33.55 -4.57
N LEU A 553 -18.34 32.75 -5.56
CA LEU A 553 -17.85 33.27 -6.84
C LEU A 553 -18.93 33.99 -7.66
N ASN A 554 -20.17 33.49 -7.64
CA ASN A 554 -21.30 34.15 -8.30
C ASN A 554 -21.66 35.48 -7.63
N SER A 555 -21.66 35.53 -6.30
CA SER A 555 -21.88 36.78 -5.55
C SER A 555 -20.79 37.81 -5.84
N ILE A 556 -19.51 37.40 -5.87
CA ILE A 556 -18.40 38.26 -6.28
C ILE A 556 -18.67 38.80 -7.69
N ALA A 557 -19.00 37.93 -8.65
CA ALA A 557 -19.28 38.34 -10.03
C ALA A 557 -20.44 39.35 -10.13
N GLY A 558 -21.48 39.20 -9.31
CA GLY A 558 -22.60 40.14 -9.25
C GLY A 558 -22.26 41.47 -8.57
N LEU A 559 -21.29 41.50 -7.66
CA LEU A 559 -20.90 42.71 -6.92
C LEU A 559 -19.85 43.56 -7.64
N ILE A 560 -19.07 42.99 -8.57
CA ILE A 560 -17.94 43.67 -9.23
C ILE A 560 -18.35 45.02 -9.84
N HIS A 561 -19.53 45.11 -10.47
CA HIS A 561 -19.98 46.35 -11.12
C HIS A 561 -20.68 47.32 -10.17
N ASP A 562 -21.46 46.81 -9.22
CA ASP A 562 -22.35 47.64 -8.38
C ASP A 562 -21.70 48.04 -7.04
N LYS A 563 -20.86 47.18 -6.46
CA LYS A 563 -20.26 47.32 -5.12
C LYS A 563 -18.84 46.71 -5.10
N PRO A 564 -17.87 47.32 -5.79
CA PRO A 564 -16.53 46.77 -5.96
C PRO A 564 -15.82 46.51 -4.62
N ASP A 565 -15.95 47.42 -3.65
CA ASP A 565 -15.32 47.28 -2.32
C ASP A 565 -15.80 46.00 -1.60
N LYS A 566 -17.09 45.66 -1.72
CA LYS A 566 -17.65 44.42 -1.14
C LYS A 566 -17.20 43.17 -1.92
N ALA A 567 -17.01 43.28 -3.23
CA ALA A 567 -16.47 42.20 -4.04
C ALA A 567 -14.99 41.90 -3.69
N GLU A 568 -14.21 42.95 -3.45
CA GLU A 568 -12.82 42.86 -2.99
C GLU A 568 -12.76 42.24 -1.58
N GLU A 569 -13.55 42.73 -0.64
CA GLU A 569 -13.64 42.18 0.71
C GLU A 569 -13.99 40.68 0.67
N MET A 570 -15.02 40.31 -0.10
CA MET A 570 -15.43 38.91 -0.26
C MET A 570 -14.34 38.04 -0.88
N THR A 571 -13.55 38.58 -1.83
CA THR A 571 -12.41 37.89 -2.43
C THR A 571 -11.29 37.65 -1.42
N ILE A 572 -10.98 38.64 -0.58
CA ILE A 572 -9.99 38.51 0.49
C ILE A 572 -10.42 37.47 1.52
N GLN A 573 -11.67 37.50 1.97
CA GLN A 573 -12.19 36.52 2.93
C GLN A 573 -12.18 35.10 2.35
N LEU A 574 -12.53 34.95 1.07
CA LEU A 574 -12.48 33.67 0.38
C LEU A 574 -11.03 33.16 0.29
N SER A 575 -10.06 34.03 -0.03
CA SER A 575 -8.64 33.68 -0.03
C SER A 575 -8.14 33.27 1.36
N LYS A 576 -8.58 33.93 2.43
CA LYS A 576 -8.23 33.55 3.81
C LYS A 576 -8.76 32.16 4.13
N LEU A 577 -10.03 31.90 3.85
CA LEU A 577 -10.66 30.59 4.07
C LEU A 577 -9.91 29.47 3.33
N PHE A 578 -9.57 29.67 2.05
CA PHE A 578 -8.77 28.72 1.28
C PHE A 578 -7.38 28.50 1.86
N ARG A 579 -6.72 29.55 2.36
CA ARG A 579 -5.41 29.43 3.00
C ARG A 579 -5.47 28.56 4.24
N TYR A 580 -6.54 28.67 5.06
CA TYR A 580 -6.72 27.79 6.22
C TYR A 580 -7.03 26.35 5.79
N THR A 581 -7.85 26.13 4.76
CA THR A 581 -8.18 24.78 4.27
C THR A 581 -7.05 24.08 3.50
N THR A 582 -6.16 24.83 2.84
CA THR A 582 -5.05 24.29 2.03
C THR A 582 -3.69 24.41 2.69
N GLY A 583 -3.59 25.17 3.78
CA GLY A 583 -2.37 25.38 4.55
C GLY A 583 -1.91 24.09 5.20
N ARG A 584 -0.88 23.47 4.61
CA ARG A 584 -0.16 22.34 5.22
C ARG A 584 0.65 22.83 6.42
N THR A 585 0.03 22.79 7.58
CA THR A 585 0.73 22.75 8.87
C THR A 585 0.55 21.34 9.39
N GLU A 586 1.64 20.71 9.81
CA GLU A 586 1.67 19.31 10.29
C GLU A 586 0.93 19.10 11.63
N GLU A 587 0.25 20.12 12.14
CA GLU A 587 -0.46 20.12 13.41
C GLU A 587 -1.97 19.85 13.20
N ASN A 588 -2.51 18.82 13.85
CA ASN A 588 -3.94 18.46 13.82
C ASN A 588 -4.82 19.40 14.68
N PHE A 589 -4.25 20.49 15.20
CA PHE A 589 -4.89 21.43 16.11
C PHE A 589 -4.77 22.87 15.59
N HIS A 590 -5.75 23.69 15.95
CA HIS A 590 -5.79 25.14 15.77
C HIS A 590 -5.91 25.77 17.16
N THR A 591 -5.42 26.99 17.33
CA THR A 591 -5.86 27.78 18.49
C THR A 591 -7.34 28.12 18.31
N LEU A 592 -8.02 28.41 19.41
CA LEU A 592 -9.38 28.90 19.35
C LEU A 592 -9.46 30.17 18.48
N ALA A 593 -8.44 31.04 18.55
CA ALA A 593 -8.31 32.22 17.69
C ALA A 593 -8.30 31.87 16.19
N ASP A 594 -7.55 30.86 15.76
CA ASP A 594 -7.52 30.41 14.36
C ASP A 594 -8.90 29.92 13.90
N GLU A 595 -9.60 29.11 14.71
CA GLU A 595 -10.97 28.66 14.39
C GLU A 595 -11.96 29.82 14.33
N LEU A 596 -11.82 30.81 15.21
CA LEU A 596 -12.64 32.03 15.20
C LEU A 596 -12.40 32.87 13.94
N GLU A 597 -11.15 32.98 13.47
CA GLU A 597 -10.84 33.65 12.19
C GLU A 597 -11.49 32.93 10.99
N ILE A 598 -11.46 31.59 10.99
CA ILE A 598 -12.08 30.76 9.94
C ILE A 598 -13.59 30.99 9.90
N ILE A 599 -14.28 30.90 11.04
CA ILE A 599 -15.74 31.11 11.06
C ILE A 599 -16.11 32.55 10.77
N LYS A 600 -15.30 33.54 11.17
CA LYS A 600 -15.52 34.95 10.87
C LYS A 600 -15.44 35.19 9.37
N ALA A 601 -14.39 34.68 8.70
CA ALA A 601 -14.25 34.76 7.25
C ALA A 601 -15.44 34.10 6.53
N TYR A 602 -15.88 32.92 7.01
CA TYR A 602 -17.04 32.21 6.47
C TYR A 602 -18.34 33.01 6.62
N LEU A 603 -18.62 33.53 7.81
CA LEU A 603 -19.84 34.30 8.11
C LEU A 603 -19.87 35.63 7.37
N THR A 604 -18.74 36.32 7.20
CA THR A 604 -18.66 37.54 6.38
C THR A 604 -19.01 37.27 4.92
N ILE A 605 -18.55 36.15 4.34
CA ILE A 605 -18.90 35.74 2.98
C ILE A 605 -20.41 35.47 2.86
N GLU A 606 -20.98 34.77 3.83
CA GLU A 606 -22.42 34.47 3.86
C GLU A 606 -23.27 35.73 4.11
N GLU A 607 -22.82 36.66 4.94
CA GLU A 607 -23.50 37.94 5.19
C GLU A 607 -23.59 38.76 3.91
N VAL A 608 -22.49 38.84 3.14
CA VAL A 608 -22.50 39.52 1.83
C VAL A 608 -23.49 38.86 0.87
N ARG A 609 -23.60 37.52 0.89
CA ARG A 609 -24.53 36.74 0.03
C ARG A 609 -25.99 36.92 0.43
N PHE A 610 -26.30 36.88 1.72
CA PHE A 610 -27.66 37.01 2.24
C PHE A 610 -28.09 38.48 2.44
N GLY A 611 -27.17 39.42 2.33
CA GLY A 611 -27.41 40.84 2.53
C GLY A 611 -27.93 41.13 3.94
N HIS A 612 -28.93 42.01 4.05
CA HIS A 612 -29.54 42.40 5.33
C HIS A 612 -30.30 41.26 6.04
N ARG A 613 -30.35 40.05 5.46
CA ARG A 613 -31.08 38.91 6.02
C ARG A 613 -30.26 38.04 6.96
N LEU A 614 -28.95 38.26 7.09
CA LEU A 614 -28.13 37.54 8.05
C LEU A 614 -27.46 38.55 8.99
N THR A 615 -27.56 38.30 10.29
CA THR A 615 -26.79 39.00 11.32
C THR A 615 -26.12 37.96 12.19
N TYR A 616 -24.85 38.18 12.52
CA TYR A 616 -24.12 37.26 13.38
C TYR A 616 -23.37 37.99 14.49
N SER A 617 -23.14 37.28 15.59
CA SER A 617 -22.31 37.73 16.71
C SER A 617 -21.38 36.61 17.14
N ILE A 618 -20.13 36.97 17.47
CA ILE A 618 -19.12 36.06 18.00
C ILE A 618 -18.61 36.69 19.29
N ASP A 619 -18.84 35.99 20.40
CA ASP A 619 -18.41 36.36 21.74
C ASP A 619 -17.49 35.27 22.29
N CYS A 620 -16.26 35.62 22.61
CA CYS A 620 -15.26 34.68 23.12
C CYS A 620 -14.45 35.33 24.22
N GLU A 621 -14.26 34.60 25.31
CA GLU A 621 -13.39 35.03 26.40
C GLU A 621 -11.93 35.08 25.94
N GLU A 622 -11.22 36.18 26.21
CA GLU A 622 -9.82 36.38 25.75
C GLU A 622 -8.84 35.41 26.39
N SER A 623 -9.13 34.92 27.60
CA SER A 623 -8.31 34.00 28.40
C SER A 623 -8.04 32.65 27.71
N ILE A 624 -8.93 32.24 26.79
CA ILE A 624 -8.90 30.92 26.14
C ILE A 624 -8.58 30.97 24.64
N LEU A 625 -8.21 32.13 24.09
CA LEU A 625 -7.95 32.28 22.66
C LEU A 625 -6.80 31.41 22.14
N GLU A 626 -5.80 31.16 22.98
CA GLU A 626 -4.62 30.33 22.65
C GLU A 626 -4.83 28.84 22.93
N GLU A 627 -5.98 28.45 23.47
CA GLU A 627 -6.28 27.04 23.74
C GLU A 627 -6.37 26.24 22.44
N LYS A 628 -5.71 25.08 22.41
CA LYS A 628 -5.67 24.23 21.22
C LYS A 628 -6.90 23.34 21.13
N ILE A 629 -7.67 23.51 20.06
CA ILE A 629 -8.81 22.66 19.71
C ILE A 629 -8.57 21.96 18.36
N PRO A 630 -9.25 20.84 18.07
CA PRO A 630 -9.13 20.17 16.78
C PRO A 630 -9.48 21.13 15.66
N ARG A 631 -8.72 21.08 14.56
CA ARG A 631 -8.99 21.91 13.40
C ARG A 631 -10.38 21.64 12.82
N PHE A 632 -10.99 22.68 12.29
CA PHE A 632 -12.31 22.67 11.67
C PHE A 632 -13.37 22.06 12.58
N LEU A 633 -13.36 22.41 13.86
CA LEU A 633 -14.37 21.99 14.82
C LEU A 633 -15.60 22.91 14.75
N LEU A 634 -15.39 24.22 14.64
CA LEU A 634 -16.47 25.22 14.70
C LEU A 634 -17.15 25.42 13.35
N GLN A 635 -16.37 25.41 12.26
CA GLN A 635 -16.86 25.69 10.91
C GLN A 635 -18.07 24.83 10.50
N PRO A 636 -18.09 23.49 10.68
CA PRO A 636 -19.22 22.68 10.21
C PRO A 636 -20.51 22.95 10.99
N LEU A 637 -20.42 23.41 12.24
CA LEU A 637 -21.59 23.79 13.04
C LEU A 637 -22.20 25.11 12.55
N VAL A 638 -21.35 26.08 12.25
CA VAL A 638 -21.78 27.35 11.65
C VAL A 638 -22.35 27.15 10.24
N GLU A 639 -21.75 26.27 9.44
CA GLU A 639 -22.31 25.87 8.13
C GLU A 639 -23.70 25.23 8.29
N ASN A 640 -23.87 24.36 9.28
CA ASN A 640 -25.17 23.74 9.56
C ASN A 640 -26.22 24.79 9.97
N ALA A 641 -25.86 25.77 10.80
CA ALA A 641 -26.75 26.87 11.20
C ALA A 641 -27.23 27.67 9.97
N ILE A 642 -26.33 27.99 9.03
CA ILE A 642 -26.70 28.68 7.77
C ILE A 642 -27.59 27.81 6.88
N LYS A 643 -27.19 26.56 6.63
CA LYS A 643 -27.83 25.69 5.64
C LYS A 643 -29.19 25.16 6.10
N HIS A 644 -29.30 24.79 7.37
CA HIS A 644 -30.48 24.15 7.90
C HIS A 644 -31.33 25.06 8.80
N GLY A 645 -30.75 26.13 9.34
CA GLY A 645 -31.47 27.19 10.05
C GLY A 645 -31.86 28.33 9.11
N ILE A 646 -30.89 29.20 8.80
CA ILE A 646 -31.13 30.47 8.11
C ILE A 646 -31.75 30.30 6.72
N SER A 647 -31.30 29.32 5.95
CA SER A 647 -31.80 29.09 4.58
C SER A 647 -33.28 28.65 4.54
N LYS A 648 -33.86 28.22 5.68
CA LYS A 648 -35.26 27.76 5.77
C LYS A 648 -36.25 28.82 6.25
N ILE A 649 -35.77 29.98 6.69
CA ILE A 649 -36.62 31.07 7.18
C ILE A 649 -36.62 32.23 6.18
N ALA A 650 -37.77 32.89 6.03
CA ALA A 650 -37.90 34.09 5.19
C ALA A 650 -37.48 35.37 5.94
N SER A 651 -37.62 35.36 7.27
CA SER A 651 -37.25 36.45 8.18
C SER A 651 -35.72 36.63 8.29
N ALA A 652 -35.30 37.69 9.00
CA ALA A 652 -33.90 37.91 9.33
C ALA A 652 -33.34 36.75 10.17
N GLY A 653 -32.23 36.20 9.72
CA GLY A 653 -31.49 35.13 10.35
C GLY A 653 -30.46 35.65 11.33
N ILE A 654 -30.39 35.03 12.50
CA ILE A 654 -29.47 35.38 13.57
C ILE A 654 -28.61 34.15 13.87
N ILE A 655 -27.29 34.34 13.91
CA ILE A 655 -26.34 33.33 14.40
C ILE A 655 -25.55 33.93 15.57
N SER A 656 -25.47 33.21 16.68
CA SER A 656 -24.66 33.60 17.83
C SER A 656 -23.68 32.48 18.17
N VAL A 657 -22.40 32.81 18.23
CA VAL A 657 -21.33 31.92 18.68
C VAL A 657 -20.80 32.48 19.99
N LYS A 658 -20.93 31.71 21.07
CA LYS A 658 -20.44 32.08 22.39
C LYS A 658 -19.48 31.02 22.93
N ILE A 659 -18.28 31.42 23.35
CA ILE A 659 -17.27 30.52 23.92
C ILE A 659 -16.79 31.07 25.26
N THR A 660 -16.96 30.29 26.33
CA THR A 660 -16.65 30.68 27.71
C THR A 660 -15.91 29.57 28.44
N GLU A 661 -15.11 29.94 29.45
CA GLU A 661 -14.52 28.99 30.39
C GLU A 661 -15.38 28.89 31.67
N GLU A 662 -15.89 27.70 31.96
CA GLU A 662 -16.69 27.42 33.17
C GLU A 662 -16.07 26.24 33.94
N GLU A 663 -15.61 26.45 35.18
CA GLU A 663 -15.09 25.38 36.07
C GLU A 663 -14.05 24.45 35.40
N GLN A 664 -13.07 25.03 34.68
CA GLN A 664 -12.04 24.30 33.90
C GLN A 664 -12.56 23.55 32.66
N ASN A 665 -13.76 23.89 32.19
CA ASN A 665 -14.30 23.38 30.93
C ASN A 665 -14.45 24.51 29.92
N ILE A 666 -14.13 24.21 28.66
CA ILE A 666 -14.42 25.11 27.55
C ILE A 666 -15.83 24.77 27.06
N LEU A 667 -16.74 25.75 27.17
CA LEU A 667 -18.12 25.64 26.71
C LEU A 667 -18.32 26.46 25.45
N ILE A 668 -18.60 25.77 24.35
CA ILE A 668 -18.89 26.38 23.04
C ILE A 668 -20.40 26.26 22.79
N LYS A 669 -21.07 27.39 22.53
CA LYS A 669 -22.50 27.46 22.20
C LYS A 669 -22.67 28.10 20.83
N ILE A 670 -23.40 27.42 19.95
CA ILE A 670 -23.77 27.94 18.63
C ILE A 670 -25.28 27.94 18.52
N HIS A 671 -25.87 29.13 18.47
CA HIS A 671 -27.31 29.38 18.39
C HIS A 671 -27.70 29.90 17.00
N ASP A 672 -28.86 29.46 16.52
CA ASP A 672 -29.52 30.04 15.35
C ASP A 672 -31.04 30.16 15.58
N ASN A 673 -31.68 31.15 14.94
CA ASN A 673 -33.13 31.38 15.04
C ASN A 673 -33.97 30.65 13.97
N GLY A 674 -33.41 29.63 13.31
CA GLY A 674 -34.13 28.78 12.38
C GLY A 674 -35.03 27.75 13.06
N PRO A 675 -35.72 26.89 12.29
CA PRO A 675 -36.62 25.87 12.86
C PRO A 675 -35.87 24.88 13.77
N ASP A 676 -36.56 24.38 14.79
CA ASP A 676 -36.06 23.39 15.75
C ASP A 676 -35.40 22.18 15.08
N PHE A 677 -34.45 21.57 15.79
CA PHE A 677 -33.87 20.29 15.40
C PHE A 677 -34.96 19.21 15.46
N GLY A 678 -35.26 18.57 14.32
CA GLY A 678 -36.25 17.48 14.25
C GLY A 678 -35.80 16.21 14.97
N GLU A 679 -36.71 15.27 15.21
CA GLU A 679 -36.44 14.01 15.96
C GLU A 679 -35.34 13.12 15.32
N SER A 680 -35.05 13.31 14.02
CA SER A 680 -34.01 12.58 13.27
C SER A 680 -32.70 13.37 13.07
N PHE A 681 -32.56 14.57 13.66
CA PHE A 681 -31.44 15.48 13.39
C PHE A 681 -30.09 15.03 13.99
N GLY A 682 -30.07 13.94 14.75
CA GLY A 682 -28.83 13.26 15.19
C GLY A 682 -28.07 12.51 14.08
N GLY A 683 -28.60 12.46 12.85
CA GLY A 683 -28.06 11.67 11.72
C GLY A 683 -27.32 12.44 10.63
N GLY A 684 -27.22 13.77 10.70
CA GLY A 684 -26.49 14.56 9.70
C GLY A 684 -24.99 14.23 9.70
N PHE A 685 -24.40 14.03 8.51
CA PHE A 685 -22.98 13.68 8.34
C PHE A 685 -22.03 14.63 9.09
N GLY A 686 -22.33 15.94 9.16
CA GLY A 686 -21.50 16.94 9.82
C GLY A 686 -21.42 16.82 11.34
N LEU A 687 -22.55 16.68 12.04
CA LEU A 687 -22.60 16.52 13.51
C LEU A 687 -22.03 15.16 13.95
N ARG A 688 -22.29 14.11 13.18
CA ARG A 688 -21.68 12.79 13.40
C ARG A 688 -20.16 12.84 13.26
N SER A 689 -19.65 13.53 12.23
CA SER A 689 -18.22 13.70 12.02
C SER A 689 -17.55 14.46 13.18
N ILE A 690 -18.21 15.49 13.72
CA ILE A 690 -17.71 16.22 14.89
C ILE A 690 -17.70 15.33 16.14
N LYS A 691 -18.77 14.56 16.38
CA LYS A 691 -18.83 13.64 17.51
C LYS A 691 -17.75 12.56 17.44
N GLU A 692 -17.53 11.99 16.26
CA GLU A 692 -16.46 11.02 16.01
C GLU A 692 -15.07 11.66 16.20
N LYS A 693 -14.86 12.89 15.70
CA LYS A 693 -13.61 13.64 15.89
C LYS A 693 -13.33 13.94 17.38
N LEU A 694 -14.31 14.44 18.12
CA LEU A 694 -14.19 14.70 19.57
C LEU A 694 -13.87 13.42 20.34
N LYS A 695 -14.50 12.29 19.98
CA LYS A 695 -14.22 11.00 20.59
C LYS A 695 -12.80 10.49 20.28
N ILE A 696 -12.31 10.70 19.06
CA ILE A 696 -10.94 10.32 18.67
C ILE A 696 -9.89 11.15 19.43
N VAL A 697 -10.15 12.45 19.64
CA VAL A 697 -9.17 13.37 20.25
C VAL A 697 -9.23 13.40 21.77
N TYR A 698 -10.44 13.48 22.35
CA TYR A 698 -10.66 13.71 23.78
C TYR A 698 -11.26 12.49 24.51
N GLY A 699 -11.63 11.41 23.80
CA GLY A 699 -12.32 10.27 24.39
C GLY A 699 -13.64 10.70 25.04
N ASP A 700 -13.81 10.40 26.32
CA ASP A 700 -15.01 10.77 27.10
C ASP A 700 -14.92 12.16 27.75
N LYS A 701 -13.81 12.89 27.56
CA LYS A 701 -13.59 14.26 28.10
C LYS A 701 -14.22 15.37 27.26
N ALA A 702 -14.88 15.04 26.15
CA ALA A 702 -15.62 16.00 25.37
C ALA A 702 -17.00 15.46 25.01
N THR A 703 -18.02 16.31 25.13
CA THR A 703 -19.40 15.96 24.76
C THR A 703 -19.97 17.01 23.84
N ILE A 704 -20.89 16.57 22.97
CA ILE A 704 -21.69 17.44 22.12
C ILE A 704 -23.16 17.16 22.39
N ASP A 705 -23.91 18.21 22.68
CA ASP A 705 -25.33 18.16 23.00
C ASP A 705 -26.10 19.19 22.15
N ILE A 706 -27.37 18.91 21.92
CA ILE A 706 -28.25 19.75 21.10
C ILE A 706 -29.53 20.00 21.89
N LYS A 707 -29.90 21.27 22.05
CA LYS A 707 -31.13 21.66 22.75
C LYS A 707 -32.00 22.54 21.85
N ASN A 708 -33.31 22.34 21.91
CA ASN A 708 -34.31 23.21 21.28
C ASN A 708 -34.88 24.26 22.24
N GLN A 709 -34.80 24.01 23.56
CA GLN A 709 -35.42 24.83 24.61
C GLN A 709 -34.41 25.09 25.75
N PRO A 710 -34.33 26.29 26.34
CA PRO A 710 -35.15 27.49 26.09
C PRO A 710 -34.82 28.22 24.76
N GLU A 711 -33.69 27.89 24.14
CA GLU A 711 -33.29 28.37 22.83
C GLU A 711 -32.64 27.24 22.02
N LYS A 712 -32.68 27.35 20.69
CA LYS A 712 -32.08 26.38 19.78
C LYS A 712 -30.56 26.51 19.76
N VAL A 713 -29.84 25.56 20.37
CA VAL A 713 -28.38 25.65 20.53
C VAL A 713 -27.69 24.30 20.36
N VAL A 714 -26.54 24.31 19.69
CA VAL A 714 -25.55 23.21 19.74
C VAL A 714 -24.49 23.57 20.75
N MET A 715 -24.23 22.69 21.70
CA MET A 715 -23.26 22.87 22.77
C MET A 715 -22.15 21.84 22.68
N ILE A 716 -20.90 22.28 22.75
CA ILE A 716 -19.74 21.42 22.96
C ILE A 716 -19.13 21.76 24.31
N LEU A 717 -18.92 20.73 25.13
CA LEU A 717 -18.21 20.83 26.39
C LEU A 717 -16.89 20.07 26.26
N ILE A 718 -15.76 20.73 26.50
CA ILE A 718 -14.42 20.12 26.52
C ILE A 718 -13.83 20.30 27.92
N MET A 719 -13.56 19.19 28.61
CA MET A 719 -12.91 19.20 29.94
C MET A 719 -11.40 19.37 29.77
N LYS A 720 -10.79 20.34 30.48
CA LYS A 720 -9.33 20.53 30.49
C LYS A 720 -8.59 19.38 31.16
#